data_AF-A0A1H9P917-F1
#
_entry.id   AF-A0A1H9P917-F1
#
_cell.length_a   1.000
_cell.length_b   1.000
_cell.length_c   1.000
_cell.angle_alpha   90.00
_cell.angle_beta   90.00
_cell.angle_gamma   90.00
#
_symmetry.space_group_name_H-M   'P 1'
#
loop_
_entity.id
_entity.type
_entity.pdbx_description
1 polymer ?
#
loop_
_entity_poly.entity_id
_entity_poly.type
_entity_poly.pdbx_seq_one_letter_code
_entity_poly.pdbx_strand_id
1 'polypeptide(L)'
;MKDLSKSEQQIIVKKEMLELMKEGYINQQEFNRFLSAYEQYIDSQNEKMEKAVKDEIDPIQLSEGKELIPRPVKSEKKPNPPKVKQANDKTPEQIRERNITWLLVIGVVFLLISGLVVATSTWEQMGALLKVLTLIGVSVFFLVLSAVCSSFLKIEKTAFAFLTLGSLLLPIAIIAIGYFGLFGEYLTLTGEGRYLLGVICTLLPLPLYARNAMKNNSRLFVWIFYLFLSFFIGFTIASGKVSVDVYYFLMMIFNGALLYGYHRLRDQNSIRIFIRELPAYAQLNLVISTIMMLFVFDHMLFYSFNILVTAILYIAMIFVYNTKDYHLIFSALFAYGIYQLTENSVLHSIDLFVYSLIGAAYLGFAYLTKKDSYLKSVFHYTSAIMSLCAFLYISYQGILLRSQDDSWILLLAYITIVCTYTYLSNISQINIFRWLAAVFLFVSGLQLWDLAFEPKNLSAQLFMFIYAVIIFTTIGLRNKIKFLSSLNVSAYYVSIVVMILTVMYGLVVETYIQVFLMFVIMGFLSLLVFFSQSEQYKQVAVWFNAICWWFAMFVLYPELIGYSSTYMEIFNVPFHLALSGVILLLISLLWKKSGWSLLENASFYIGQLSYLLAVLLLTDLQLIDPVIVRPVILLIGVGVSVWFVRYTRLEIAWLAVSILSLAFYISLISTFSITGFASVIWFVVFAPVLLLIADRYAGIYAEGLKPYFFWLAHAVQFFIMLLIVLDQLVVHQLNPIILFIPLTVYIYSTLIGKVEWQVKLFLYAGLSVIPVLLAGYSFYFKLTDAIPFAYYFIISSVIMVLVWFTVPLLWKRRIDWYIVPFSIVSLITVVALGPISTPAELVVVISFVILILYLLHKRKWMTLLLFPLLLSILVWDQQTLITPKMLTGISIVCFFVLLIAGRVLYAKLCQKVGEDWFIDWYSFIALAYVGYAASFIGPENSVWIKILPYMLLALWLAMQIKRIDHTIWKKSLVTLAVICLLPIYYHILFEYISYINPLFHAELIALPVMFLSIAISKKVWNDYRSAMTNLQTVILAGITVYLVYDAIQSQTIWDALIIGTLSIVSLLAGMKFHIKSYLFTGLATLIFNVIYQTKPYWGNLPWWVYLLVAGITFISVASYNEWKKQRKAEGQFVKKMKEIVAQLKEWD
;
A
#
# COMPACT_ATOMS: atom_id res chain seq x y z
N MET A 1 17.05 -38.19 -10.93
CA MET A 1 15.99 -37.32 -11.49
C MET A 1 15.91 -37.57 -12.99
N LYS A 2 15.02 -38.43 -13.47
CA LYS A 2 14.77 -38.61 -14.92
C LYS A 2 13.28 -38.57 -15.30
N ASP A 3 12.38 -38.74 -14.34
CA ASP A 3 10.94 -38.95 -14.56
C ASP A 3 10.06 -37.75 -14.09
N LEU A 4 10.64 -36.54 -14.05
CA LEU A 4 9.91 -35.29 -13.78
C LEU A 4 9.60 -34.57 -15.10
N SER A 5 8.38 -34.07 -15.27
CA SER A 5 8.00 -33.33 -16.48
C SER A 5 8.78 -32.00 -16.60
N LYS A 6 8.95 -31.49 -17.82
CA LYS A 6 9.66 -30.21 -18.06
C LYS A 6 9.05 -29.04 -17.27
N SER A 7 7.73 -29.03 -17.10
CA SER A 7 6.99 -28.05 -16.29
C SER A 7 7.28 -28.15 -14.79
N GLU A 8 7.41 -29.36 -14.24
CA GLU A 8 7.78 -29.54 -12.83
C GLU A 8 9.25 -29.14 -12.60
N GLN A 9 10.16 -29.47 -13.53
CA GLN A 9 11.55 -29.03 -13.48
C GLN A 9 11.67 -27.50 -13.51
N GLN A 10 10.87 -26.82 -14.34
CA GLN A 10 10.78 -25.35 -14.34
C GLN A 10 10.33 -24.79 -12.99
N ILE A 11 9.29 -25.38 -12.38
CA ILE A 11 8.75 -24.92 -11.09
C ILE A 11 9.76 -25.12 -9.96
N ILE A 12 10.47 -26.26 -9.93
CA ILE A 12 11.50 -26.57 -8.93
C ILE A 12 12.65 -25.55 -9.02
N VAL A 13 13.27 -25.39 -10.19
CA VAL A 13 14.41 -24.46 -10.37
C VAL A 13 14.00 -23.01 -10.10
N LYS A 14 12.78 -22.61 -10.50
CA LYS A 14 12.25 -21.27 -10.22
C LYS A 14 11.95 -21.06 -8.72
N LYS A 15 11.65 -22.12 -7.97
CA LYS A 15 11.44 -22.07 -6.51
C LYS A 15 12.78 -21.99 -5.77
N GLU A 16 13.72 -22.90 -6.05
CA GLU A 16 15.04 -22.97 -5.39
C GLU A 16 15.81 -21.64 -5.52
N MET A 17 15.82 -21.04 -6.71
CA MET A 17 16.45 -19.74 -6.93
C MET A 17 15.77 -18.58 -6.17
N LEU A 18 14.46 -18.68 -5.93
CA LEU A 18 13.71 -17.67 -5.16
C LEU A 18 13.94 -17.86 -3.65
N GLU A 19 14.17 -19.10 -3.21
CA GLU A 19 14.64 -19.45 -1.86
C GLU A 19 16.05 -18.88 -1.62
N LEU A 20 17.01 -19.11 -2.53
CA LEU A 20 18.37 -18.54 -2.46
C LEU A 20 18.38 -17.00 -2.43
N MET A 21 17.44 -16.35 -3.12
CA MET A 21 17.29 -14.89 -3.10
C MET A 21 16.70 -14.37 -1.78
N LYS A 22 15.78 -15.13 -1.15
CA LYS A 22 15.23 -14.79 0.17
C LYS A 22 16.25 -14.92 1.29
N GLU A 23 17.09 -15.97 1.22
CA GLU A 23 18.20 -16.20 2.15
C GLU A 23 19.42 -15.29 1.86
N GLY A 24 19.33 -14.38 0.89
CA GLY A 24 20.34 -13.34 0.63
C GLY A 24 21.61 -13.80 -0.10
N TYR A 25 21.70 -15.07 -0.54
CA TYR A 25 22.86 -15.60 -1.25
C TYR A 25 23.03 -15.06 -2.68
N ILE A 26 21.95 -14.55 -3.28
CA ILE A 26 21.94 -13.87 -4.58
C ILE A 26 21.07 -12.61 -4.50
N ASN A 27 21.45 -11.56 -5.23
CA ASN A 27 20.64 -10.35 -5.30
C ASN A 27 19.55 -10.43 -6.39
N GLN A 28 18.59 -9.48 -6.35
CA GLN A 28 17.47 -9.44 -7.29
C GLN A 28 17.90 -9.34 -8.77
N GLN A 29 19.06 -8.72 -9.06
CA GLN A 29 19.56 -8.63 -10.43
C GLN A 29 20.11 -9.98 -10.92
N GLU A 30 20.80 -10.73 -10.04
CA GLU A 30 21.28 -12.09 -10.31
C GLU A 30 20.12 -13.08 -10.49
N PHE A 31 19.10 -13.03 -9.62
CA PHE A 31 17.89 -13.83 -9.77
C PHE A 31 17.20 -13.56 -11.12
N ASN A 32 16.94 -12.29 -11.46
CA ASN A 32 16.31 -11.91 -12.73
C ASN A 32 17.17 -12.31 -13.95
N ARG A 33 18.49 -12.19 -13.85
CA ARG A 33 19.45 -12.58 -14.89
C ARG A 33 19.49 -14.11 -15.09
N PHE A 34 19.52 -14.89 -14.01
CA PHE A 34 19.45 -16.34 -14.10
C PHE A 34 18.12 -16.79 -14.71
N LEU A 35 17.00 -16.24 -14.22
CA LEU A 35 15.67 -16.63 -14.68
C LEU A 35 15.50 -16.39 -16.18
N SER A 36 15.91 -15.21 -16.68
CA SER A 36 15.87 -14.91 -18.12
C SER A 36 16.80 -15.79 -18.96
N ALA A 37 17.97 -16.19 -18.43
CA ALA A 37 18.86 -17.15 -19.11
C ALA A 37 18.28 -18.58 -19.11
N TYR A 38 17.59 -18.99 -18.05
CA TYR A 38 16.95 -20.30 -17.92
C TYR A 38 15.69 -20.42 -18.79
N GLU A 39 14.89 -19.36 -18.88
CA GLU A 39 13.75 -19.28 -19.80
C GLU A 39 14.23 -19.29 -21.27
N GLN A 40 15.31 -18.58 -21.62
CA GLN A 40 15.97 -18.68 -22.94
C GLN A 40 16.53 -20.08 -23.24
N TYR A 41 17.14 -20.75 -22.25
CA TYR A 41 17.63 -22.11 -22.39
C TYR A 41 16.49 -23.07 -22.77
N ILE A 42 15.33 -22.96 -22.14
CA ILE A 42 14.19 -23.84 -22.42
C ILE A 42 13.53 -23.51 -23.76
N ASP A 43 13.33 -22.24 -24.11
CA ASP A 43 12.84 -21.89 -25.45
C ASP A 43 13.80 -22.43 -26.55
N SER A 44 15.12 -22.41 -26.32
CA SER A 44 16.10 -23.00 -27.25
C SER A 44 16.04 -24.53 -27.37
N GLN A 45 15.56 -25.23 -26.32
CA GLN A 45 15.32 -26.68 -26.38
C GLN A 45 13.98 -27.00 -27.07
N ASN A 46 12.99 -26.11 -26.91
CA ASN A 46 11.69 -26.26 -27.56
C ASN A 46 11.78 -25.97 -29.07
N GLU A 47 12.54 -24.95 -29.50
CA GLU A 47 12.81 -24.72 -30.94
C GLU A 47 13.54 -25.90 -31.61
N LYS A 48 14.44 -26.57 -30.89
CA LYS A 48 15.13 -27.77 -31.39
C LYS A 48 14.16 -28.94 -31.60
N MET A 49 13.21 -29.13 -30.68
CA MET A 49 12.13 -30.10 -30.87
C MET A 49 11.18 -29.70 -32.02
N GLU A 50 10.79 -28.43 -32.13
CA GLU A 50 9.92 -27.98 -33.21
C GLU A 50 10.54 -28.11 -34.60
N LYS A 51 11.86 -27.97 -34.74
CA LYS A 51 12.57 -28.22 -36.01
C LYS A 51 12.65 -29.71 -36.32
N ALA A 52 13.01 -30.54 -35.33
CA ALA A 52 13.02 -32.00 -35.49
C ALA A 52 11.65 -32.59 -35.88
N VAL A 53 10.54 -31.91 -35.55
CA VAL A 53 9.17 -32.31 -35.90
C VAL A 53 8.66 -31.71 -37.22
N LYS A 54 9.45 -30.85 -37.90
CA LYS A 54 9.06 -30.18 -39.16
C LYS A 54 9.79 -30.68 -40.41
N ASP A 55 10.90 -31.41 -40.24
CA ASP A 55 11.70 -31.93 -41.36
C ASP A 55 11.39 -33.41 -41.71
N GLU A 56 10.41 -34.04 -41.05
CA GLU A 56 9.84 -35.35 -41.41
C GLU A 56 8.40 -35.18 -41.94
N ILE A 57 8.12 -35.75 -43.15
CA ILE A 57 6.98 -35.53 -44.10
C ILE A 57 7.44 -34.63 -45.27
N ASP A 58 7.59 -35.08 -46.52
CA ASP A 58 7.31 -36.35 -47.24
C ASP A 58 8.16 -36.36 -48.54
N PRO A 59 8.36 -37.48 -49.28
CA PRO A 59 8.39 -38.90 -48.93
C PRO A 59 9.66 -39.62 -49.53
N ILE A 60 9.63 -40.98 -49.61
CA ILE A 60 10.50 -41.90 -50.41
C ILE A 60 11.67 -42.62 -49.67
N GLN A 61 11.46 -43.93 -49.47
CA GLN A 61 12.39 -45.08 -49.50
C GLN A 61 13.77 -45.03 -48.82
N LEU A 62 13.85 -45.71 -47.66
CA LEU A 62 14.89 -46.67 -47.23
C LEU A 62 16.25 -46.69 -47.97
N SER A 63 17.33 -46.28 -47.30
CA SER A 63 18.56 -47.11 -47.12
C SER A 63 19.53 -46.52 -46.08
N GLU A 64 20.54 -47.31 -45.73
CA GLU A 64 21.36 -47.26 -44.51
C GLU A 64 22.45 -46.15 -44.43
N GLY A 65 22.87 -45.79 -43.21
CA GLY A 65 24.30 -45.57 -42.91
C GLY A 65 24.78 -44.19 -42.39
N LYS A 66 25.50 -44.22 -41.25
CA LYS A 66 26.87 -43.66 -40.98
C LYS A 66 27.34 -42.35 -41.67
N GLU A 67 28.10 -41.43 -41.06
CA GLU A 67 28.63 -41.25 -39.68
C GLU A 67 29.31 -39.85 -39.52
N LEU A 68 29.67 -39.46 -38.28
CA LEU A 68 30.80 -38.58 -37.88
C LEU A 68 30.93 -37.08 -38.32
N ILE A 69 30.87 -36.21 -37.29
CA ILE A 69 31.83 -35.13 -36.92
C ILE A 69 31.74 -33.70 -37.57
N PRO A 70 31.97 -32.60 -36.80
CA PRO A 70 31.78 -31.19 -37.25
C PRO A 70 33.02 -30.26 -37.12
N ARG A 71 32.85 -28.96 -37.48
CA ARG A 71 33.60 -27.70 -37.13
C ARG A 71 33.99 -26.86 -38.39
N PRO A 72 34.36 -25.56 -38.29
CA PRO A 72 34.34 -24.66 -37.12
C PRO A 72 33.58 -23.31 -37.32
N VAL A 73 33.44 -22.62 -36.20
CA VAL A 73 32.93 -21.25 -35.98
C VAL A 73 33.45 -20.17 -36.95
N LYS A 74 32.57 -19.24 -37.35
CA LYS A 74 32.91 -17.80 -37.43
C LYS A 74 31.88 -16.96 -36.69
N SER A 75 32.34 -15.83 -36.14
CA SER A 75 31.63 -15.01 -35.16
C SER A 75 30.74 -13.93 -35.80
N GLU A 76 29.61 -13.61 -35.17
CA GLU A 76 28.96 -12.31 -35.34
C GLU A 76 28.49 -11.65 -34.04
N LYS A 77 28.27 -10.35 -34.19
CA LYS A 77 27.98 -9.29 -33.22
C LYS A 77 26.87 -9.62 -32.22
N LYS A 78 26.89 -8.95 -31.07
CA LYS A 78 25.69 -8.75 -30.22
C LYS A 78 24.66 -7.88 -30.97
N PRO A 79 23.38 -8.29 -30.97
CA PRO A 79 22.30 -7.34 -30.79
C PRO A 79 21.36 -7.73 -29.64
N ASN A 80 20.96 -6.70 -28.88
CA ASN A 80 19.73 -6.47 -28.10
C ASN A 80 18.89 -7.64 -27.49
N PRO A 81 18.34 -7.45 -26.27
CA PRO A 81 17.54 -8.47 -25.58
C PRO A 81 16.23 -8.84 -26.32
N PRO A 82 15.69 -10.05 -26.08
CA PRO A 82 14.50 -10.54 -26.76
C PRO A 82 13.26 -9.72 -26.40
N LYS A 83 12.40 -9.49 -27.40
CA LYS A 83 11.06 -8.96 -27.16
C LYS A 83 10.20 -9.99 -26.42
N VAL A 84 9.49 -9.53 -25.40
CA VAL A 84 8.32 -10.22 -24.84
C VAL A 84 7.36 -10.60 -25.98
N LYS A 85 6.75 -11.78 -25.93
CA LYS A 85 5.79 -12.27 -26.94
C LYS A 85 4.52 -11.39 -26.94
N GLN A 86 4.59 -10.28 -27.68
CA GLN A 86 3.46 -9.41 -28.02
C GLN A 86 2.37 -10.24 -28.74
N ALA A 87 1.09 -9.88 -28.57
CA ALA A 87 -0.04 -10.68 -29.03
C ALA A 87 -0.18 -10.73 -30.56
N ASN A 88 0.58 -11.63 -31.22
CA ASN A 88 0.60 -11.85 -32.67
C ASN A 88 0.61 -10.55 -33.48
N ASP A 89 1.64 -9.72 -33.27
CA ASP A 89 1.98 -8.59 -34.15
C ASP A 89 2.22 -9.12 -35.56
N LYS A 90 1.16 -9.12 -36.37
CA LYS A 90 1.18 -9.46 -37.78
C LYS A 90 2.28 -8.65 -38.47
N THR A 91 3.03 -9.28 -39.37
CA THR A 91 4.09 -8.57 -40.12
C THR A 91 3.48 -7.36 -40.85
N PRO A 92 4.24 -6.29 -41.14
CA PRO A 92 3.69 -5.12 -41.84
C PRO A 92 3.05 -5.47 -43.19
N GLU A 93 3.47 -6.56 -43.83
CA GLU A 93 2.80 -7.13 -45.00
C GLU A 93 1.45 -7.77 -44.65
N GLN A 94 1.36 -8.61 -43.60
CA GLN A 94 0.08 -9.18 -43.15
C GLN A 94 -0.88 -8.13 -42.56
N ILE A 95 -0.37 -7.03 -42.00
CA ILE A 95 -1.19 -5.87 -41.62
C ILE A 95 -1.68 -5.15 -42.88
N ARG A 96 -0.83 -4.94 -43.89
CA ARG A 96 -1.24 -4.35 -45.18
C ARG A 96 -2.24 -5.22 -45.93
N GLU A 97 -2.05 -6.54 -45.94
CA GLU A 97 -2.99 -7.51 -46.51
C GLU A 97 -4.31 -7.50 -45.75
N ARG A 98 -4.30 -7.57 -44.40
CA ARG A 98 -5.51 -7.34 -43.59
C ARG A 98 -6.18 -6.03 -43.98
N ASN A 99 -5.43 -4.93 -44.08
CA ASN A 99 -5.99 -3.62 -44.36
C ASN A 99 -6.51 -3.50 -45.81
N ILE A 100 -5.95 -4.22 -46.79
CA ILE A 100 -6.48 -4.33 -48.16
C ILE A 100 -7.75 -5.19 -48.18
N THR A 101 -7.76 -6.34 -47.49
CA THR A 101 -8.97 -7.16 -47.31
C THR A 101 -10.06 -6.37 -46.60
N TRP A 102 -9.74 -5.56 -45.60
CA TRP A 102 -10.69 -4.67 -44.94
C TRP A 102 -11.10 -3.49 -45.82
N LEU A 103 -10.22 -2.92 -46.66
CA LEU A 103 -10.64 -1.91 -47.66
C LEU A 103 -11.63 -2.50 -48.66
N LEU A 104 -11.40 -3.74 -49.11
CA LEU A 104 -12.28 -4.45 -50.03
C LEU A 104 -13.59 -4.85 -49.35
N VAL A 105 -13.55 -5.35 -48.11
CA VAL A 105 -14.75 -5.67 -47.32
C VAL A 105 -15.54 -4.40 -46.98
N ILE A 106 -14.90 -3.29 -46.62
CA ILE A 106 -15.57 -1.99 -46.39
C ILE A 106 -16.14 -1.44 -47.69
N GLY A 107 -15.42 -1.55 -48.82
CA GLY A 107 -15.93 -1.19 -50.14
C GLY A 107 -17.16 -2.01 -50.55
N VAL A 108 -17.09 -3.34 -50.36
CA VAL A 108 -18.23 -4.25 -50.58
C VAL A 108 -19.36 -3.99 -49.59
N VAL A 109 -19.08 -3.61 -48.34
CA VAL A 109 -20.11 -3.24 -47.35
C VAL A 109 -20.75 -1.89 -47.69
N PHE A 110 -20.02 -0.88 -48.15
CA PHE A 110 -20.62 0.37 -48.61
C PHE A 110 -21.40 0.20 -49.92
N LEU A 111 -20.94 -0.67 -50.83
CA LEU A 111 -21.69 -1.04 -52.04
C LEU A 111 -22.94 -1.85 -51.68
N LEU A 112 -22.84 -2.81 -50.75
CA LEU A 112 -23.99 -3.56 -50.22
C LEU A 112 -24.95 -2.68 -49.42
N ILE A 113 -24.49 -1.68 -48.66
CA ILE A 113 -25.37 -0.73 -47.98
C ILE A 113 -26.07 0.17 -49.02
N SER A 114 -25.37 0.63 -50.05
CA SER A 114 -25.99 1.38 -51.15
C SER A 114 -27.04 0.54 -51.89
N GLY A 115 -26.71 -0.70 -52.25
CA GLY A 115 -27.64 -1.64 -52.88
C GLY A 115 -28.77 -2.11 -51.96
N LEU A 116 -28.51 -2.26 -50.66
CA LEU A 116 -29.52 -2.61 -49.65
C LEU A 116 -30.48 -1.45 -49.42
N VAL A 117 -30.02 -0.19 -49.37
CA VAL A 117 -30.91 0.98 -49.30
C VAL A 117 -31.87 0.97 -50.51
N VAL A 118 -31.35 0.76 -51.73
CA VAL A 118 -32.15 0.64 -52.96
C VAL A 118 -33.11 -0.57 -52.93
N ALA A 119 -32.69 -1.72 -52.39
CA ALA A 119 -33.52 -2.91 -52.25
C ALA A 119 -34.59 -2.78 -51.15
N THR A 120 -34.28 -2.14 -50.02
CA THR A 120 -35.24 -1.89 -48.94
C THR A 120 -36.30 -0.85 -49.35
N SER A 121 -35.95 0.14 -50.18
CA SER A 121 -36.94 1.03 -50.80
C SER A 121 -37.88 0.33 -51.81
N THR A 122 -37.65 -0.95 -52.13
CA THR A 122 -38.50 -1.75 -53.03
C THR A 122 -39.02 -3.07 -52.41
N TRP A 123 -38.59 -3.42 -51.20
CA TRP A 123 -38.91 -4.71 -50.56
C TRP A 123 -40.41 -4.92 -50.29
N GLU A 124 -41.14 -3.88 -49.90
CA GLU A 124 -42.59 -4.01 -49.66
C GLU A 124 -43.36 -4.34 -50.94
N GLN A 125 -42.89 -3.84 -52.09
CA GLN A 125 -43.53 -4.02 -53.41
C GLN A 125 -43.38 -5.45 -53.97
N MET A 126 -42.57 -6.31 -53.34
CA MET A 126 -42.39 -7.70 -53.76
C MET A 126 -43.42 -8.66 -53.15
N GLY A 127 -44.11 -9.45 -53.98
CA GLY A 127 -45.00 -10.52 -53.53
C GLY A 127 -44.26 -11.66 -52.80
N ALA A 128 -44.98 -12.42 -51.97
CA ALA A 128 -44.38 -13.45 -51.09
C ALA A 128 -43.60 -14.54 -51.85
N LEU A 129 -44.14 -15.06 -52.96
CA LEU A 129 -43.44 -16.01 -53.82
C LEU A 129 -42.18 -15.41 -54.46
N LEU A 130 -42.18 -14.11 -54.79
CA LEU A 130 -41.00 -13.42 -55.29
C LEU A 130 -39.93 -13.25 -54.20
N LYS A 131 -40.33 -12.97 -52.95
CA LYS A 131 -39.45 -12.91 -51.77
C LYS A 131 -38.79 -14.26 -51.46
N VAL A 132 -39.49 -15.38 -51.68
CA VAL A 132 -38.89 -16.72 -51.57
C VAL A 132 -37.96 -17.01 -52.74
N LEU A 133 -38.34 -16.68 -53.97
CA LEU A 133 -37.50 -16.87 -55.15
C LEU A 133 -36.21 -16.02 -55.11
N THR A 134 -36.22 -14.81 -54.54
CA THR A 134 -34.99 -14.03 -54.35
C THR A 134 -34.09 -14.63 -53.27
N LEU A 135 -34.64 -15.15 -52.16
CA LEU A 135 -33.84 -15.87 -51.15
C LEU A 135 -33.18 -17.15 -51.72
N ILE A 136 -33.94 -17.95 -52.48
CA ILE A 136 -33.40 -19.13 -53.19
C ILE A 136 -32.39 -18.69 -54.25
N GLY A 137 -32.68 -17.63 -55.01
CA GLY A 137 -31.80 -17.06 -56.02
C GLY A 137 -30.46 -16.59 -55.45
N VAL A 138 -30.45 -15.95 -54.28
CA VAL A 138 -29.22 -15.53 -53.58
C VAL A 138 -28.45 -16.75 -53.04
N SER A 139 -29.14 -17.77 -52.50
CA SER A 139 -28.51 -19.03 -52.10
C SER A 139 -27.81 -19.71 -53.30
N VAL A 140 -28.51 -19.86 -54.43
CA VAL A 140 -27.98 -20.43 -55.68
C VAL A 140 -26.85 -19.57 -56.25
N PHE A 141 -26.98 -18.25 -56.26
CA PHE A 141 -25.94 -17.32 -56.72
C PHE A 141 -24.62 -17.50 -55.95
N PHE A 142 -24.67 -17.64 -54.62
CA PHE A 142 -23.47 -17.95 -53.84
C PHE A 142 -22.94 -19.37 -54.08
N LEU A 143 -23.79 -20.37 -54.30
CA LEU A 143 -23.34 -21.72 -54.70
C LEU A 143 -22.66 -21.72 -56.10
N VAL A 144 -23.14 -20.90 -57.04
CA VAL A 144 -22.53 -20.71 -58.37
C VAL A 144 -21.22 -19.93 -58.27
N LEU A 145 -21.17 -18.83 -57.51
CA LEU A 145 -19.92 -18.11 -57.23
C LEU A 145 -18.88 -19.01 -56.54
N SER A 146 -19.31 -19.88 -55.62
CA SER A 146 -18.45 -20.89 -55.01
C SER A 146 -17.82 -21.81 -56.07
N ALA A 147 -18.65 -22.34 -56.98
CA ALA A 147 -18.17 -23.17 -58.09
C ALA A 147 -17.15 -22.40 -58.94
N VAL A 148 -17.49 -21.22 -59.46
CA VAL A 148 -16.63 -20.39 -60.33
C VAL A 148 -15.32 -19.99 -59.64
N CYS A 149 -15.35 -19.59 -58.36
CA CYS A 149 -14.14 -19.25 -57.61
C CYS A 149 -13.22 -20.47 -57.40
N SER A 150 -13.78 -21.68 -57.25
CA SER A 150 -12.99 -22.91 -57.11
C SER A 150 -12.42 -23.42 -58.43
N SER A 151 -13.22 -23.43 -59.51
CA SER A 151 -12.84 -24.05 -60.79
C SER A 151 -12.09 -23.12 -61.73
N PHE A 152 -12.47 -21.84 -61.78
CA PHE A 152 -11.98 -20.90 -62.79
C PHE A 152 -10.91 -19.96 -62.24
N LEU A 153 -11.14 -19.38 -61.05
CA LEU A 153 -10.21 -18.43 -60.42
C LEU A 153 -9.20 -19.09 -59.46
N LYS A 154 -9.43 -20.35 -59.06
CA LYS A 154 -8.63 -21.12 -58.08
C LYS A 154 -8.45 -20.43 -56.72
N ILE A 155 -9.44 -19.67 -56.26
CA ILE A 155 -9.42 -18.95 -54.97
C ILE A 155 -10.22 -19.75 -53.92
N GLU A 156 -9.62 -20.83 -53.43
CA GLU A 156 -10.28 -21.83 -52.57
C GLU A 156 -10.94 -21.23 -51.32
N LYS A 157 -10.29 -20.28 -50.64
CA LYS A 157 -10.81 -19.66 -49.41
C LYS A 157 -12.10 -18.86 -49.67
N THR A 158 -12.14 -18.13 -50.78
CA THR A 158 -13.33 -17.39 -51.21
C THR A 158 -14.44 -18.34 -51.66
N ALA A 159 -14.08 -19.41 -52.38
CA ALA A 159 -15.03 -20.45 -52.77
C ALA A 159 -15.69 -21.15 -51.57
N PHE A 160 -14.91 -21.49 -50.53
CA PHE A 160 -15.44 -22.10 -49.30
C PHE A 160 -16.38 -21.16 -48.52
N ALA A 161 -16.06 -19.86 -48.47
CA ALA A 161 -16.93 -18.86 -47.86
C ALA A 161 -18.29 -18.79 -48.57
N PHE A 162 -18.29 -18.73 -49.91
CA PHE A 162 -19.52 -18.73 -50.71
C PHE A 162 -20.31 -20.06 -50.60
N LEU A 163 -19.62 -21.22 -50.54
CA LEU A 163 -20.26 -22.51 -50.32
C LEU A 163 -21.03 -22.54 -49.00
N THR A 164 -20.38 -22.07 -47.93
CA THR A 164 -20.93 -22.06 -46.58
C THR A 164 -22.17 -21.15 -46.53
N LEU A 165 -22.05 -19.93 -47.07
CA LEU A 165 -23.15 -18.95 -47.11
C LEU A 165 -24.37 -19.48 -47.89
N GLY A 166 -24.17 -20.01 -49.10
CA GLY A 166 -25.25 -20.59 -49.90
C GLY A 166 -25.93 -21.78 -49.20
N SER A 167 -25.16 -22.65 -48.55
CA SER A 167 -25.67 -23.83 -47.84
C SER A 167 -26.44 -23.52 -46.54
N LEU A 168 -26.24 -22.35 -45.94
CA LEU A 168 -26.90 -21.90 -44.72
C LEU A 168 -28.18 -21.09 -45.01
N LEU A 169 -28.29 -20.50 -46.21
CA LEU A 169 -29.51 -19.85 -46.70
C LEU A 169 -30.62 -20.85 -47.10
N LEU A 170 -30.28 -22.12 -47.38
CA LEU A 170 -31.24 -23.12 -47.86
C LEU A 170 -32.31 -23.51 -46.81
N PRO A 171 -31.99 -23.78 -45.53
CA PRO A 171 -33.01 -23.95 -44.49
C PRO A 171 -33.87 -22.70 -44.28
N ILE A 172 -33.27 -21.51 -44.39
CA ILE A 172 -33.98 -20.22 -44.25
C ILE A 172 -35.03 -20.07 -45.36
N ALA A 173 -34.76 -20.51 -46.58
CA ALA A 173 -35.75 -20.56 -47.66
C ALA A 173 -36.91 -21.52 -47.34
N ILE A 174 -36.66 -22.69 -46.74
CA ILE A 174 -37.72 -23.63 -46.33
C ILE A 174 -38.58 -23.02 -45.21
N ILE A 175 -37.96 -22.35 -44.24
CA ILE A 175 -38.68 -21.61 -43.19
C ILE A 175 -39.51 -20.46 -43.79
N ALA A 176 -38.98 -19.75 -44.79
CA ALA A 176 -39.71 -18.68 -45.48
C ALA A 176 -40.93 -19.21 -46.25
N ILE A 177 -40.84 -20.38 -46.89
CA ILE A 177 -41.97 -21.06 -47.55
C ILE A 177 -43.10 -21.33 -46.53
N GLY A 178 -42.77 -21.78 -45.32
CA GLY A 178 -43.73 -21.98 -44.23
C GLY A 178 -44.25 -20.69 -43.60
N TYR A 179 -43.41 -19.66 -43.48
CA TYR A 179 -43.80 -18.33 -42.98
C TYR A 179 -44.81 -17.66 -43.92
N PHE A 180 -44.61 -17.78 -45.24
CA PHE A 180 -45.49 -17.23 -46.27
C PHE A 180 -46.65 -18.16 -46.67
N GLY A 181 -46.86 -19.28 -45.97
CA GLY A 181 -47.99 -20.20 -46.21
C GLY A 181 -48.01 -20.89 -47.57
N LEU A 182 -46.88 -20.93 -48.30
CA LEU A 182 -46.80 -21.44 -49.67
C LEU A 182 -47.00 -22.97 -49.78
N PHE A 183 -47.02 -23.69 -48.66
CA PHE A 183 -47.40 -25.11 -48.57
C PHE A 183 -48.80 -25.33 -47.93
N GLY A 184 -49.61 -24.27 -47.83
CA GLY A 184 -50.93 -24.32 -47.20
C GLY A 184 -50.89 -24.24 -45.67
N GLU A 185 -52.05 -23.95 -45.06
CA GLU A 185 -52.16 -23.56 -43.64
C GLU A 185 -51.60 -24.59 -42.65
N TYR A 186 -51.71 -25.88 -42.96
CA TYR A 186 -51.19 -26.97 -42.11
C TYR A 186 -49.66 -26.93 -41.97
N LEU A 187 -48.94 -26.56 -43.05
CA LEU A 187 -47.48 -26.45 -43.08
C LEU A 187 -47.03 -24.97 -42.96
N THR A 188 -47.57 -24.29 -41.94
CA THR A 188 -47.13 -22.97 -41.49
C THR A 188 -46.37 -23.07 -40.16
N LEU A 189 -45.74 -21.97 -39.74
CA LEU A 189 -45.10 -21.90 -38.42
C LEU A 189 -46.10 -21.92 -37.25
N THR A 190 -47.36 -21.56 -37.50
CA THR A 190 -48.45 -21.47 -36.52
C THR A 190 -49.43 -22.65 -36.56
N GLY A 191 -49.56 -23.32 -37.71
CA GLY A 191 -50.50 -24.43 -37.92
C GLY A 191 -50.15 -25.72 -37.18
N GLU A 192 -51.09 -26.67 -37.15
CA GLU A 192 -50.91 -27.93 -36.42
C GLU A 192 -49.71 -28.76 -36.90
N GLY A 193 -49.38 -28.69 -38.19
CA GLY A 193 -48.23 -29.37 -38.79
C GLY A 193 -46.88 -28.70 -38.53
N ARG A 194 -46.79 -27.65 -37.69
CA ARG A 194 -45.55 -26.87 -37.47
C ARG A 194 -44.32 -27.72 -37.10
N TYR A 195 -44.49 -28.78 -36.30
CA TYR A 195 -43.39 -29.69 -35.95
C TYR A 195 -43.01 -30.60 -37.11
N LEU A 196 -43.97 -31.01 -37.94
CA LEU A 196 -43.72 -31.77 -39.17
C LEU A 196 -43.04 -30.90 -40.25
N LEU A 197 -43.33 -29.60 -40.30
CA LEU A 197 -42.54 -28.64 -41.06
C LEU A 197 -41.11 -28.53 -40.51
N GLY A 198 -40.93 -28.54 -39.18
CA GLY A 198 -39.61 -28.63 -38.54
C GLY A 198 -38.84 -29.90 -38.94
N VAL A 199 -39.51 -31.05 -39.00
CA VAL A 199 -38.96 -32.31 -39.52
C VAL A 199 -38.54 -32.17 -40.99
N ILE A 200 -39.37 -31.59 -41.87
CA ILE A 200 -39.02 -31.39 -43.30
C ILE A 200 -37.81 -30.44 -43.44
N CYS A 201 -37.84 -29.32 -42.72
CA CYS A 201 -36.77 -28.30 -42.72
C CYS A 201 -35.42 -28.85 -42.23
N THR A 202 -35.43 -29.81 -41.31
CA THR A 202 -34.21 -30.43 -40.77
C THR A 202 -33.76 -31.65 -41.59
N LEU A 203 -34.68 -32.47 -42.09
CA LEU A 203 -34.37 -33.68 -42.85
C LEU A 203 -33.82 -33.39 -44.25
N LEU A 204 -34.37 -32.40 -44.97
CA LEU A 204 -34.01 -32.15 -46.38
C LEU A 204 -32.55 -31.66 -46.56
N PRO A 205 -32.00 -30.75 -45.71
CA PRO A 205 -30.59 -30.35 -45.78
C PRO A 205 -29.60 -31.40 -45.24
N LEU A 206 -30.08 -32.36 -44.44
CA LEU A 206 -29.24 -33.29 -43.68
C LEU A 206 -28.29 -34.14 -44.56
N PRO A 207 -28.72 -34.72 -45.70
CA PRO A 207 -27.82 -35.41 -46.64
C PRO A 207 -26.83 -34.48 -47.35
N LEU A 208 -27.21 -33.22 -47.59
CA LEU A 208 -26.33 -32.21 -48.21
C LEU A 208 -25.19 -31.83 -47.26
N TYR A 209 -25.48 -31.67 -45.97
CA TYR A 209 -24.46 -31.44 -44.95
C TYR A 209 -23.57 -32.66 -44.73
N ALA A 210 -24.12 -33.88 -44.72
CA ALA A 210 -23.32 -35.10 -44.69
C ALA A 210 -22.36 -35.21 -45.88
N ARG A 211 -22.84 -34.95 -47.11
CA ARG A 211 -22.01 -34.94 -48.33
C ARG A 211 -20.92 -33.87 -48.28
N ASN A 212 -21.25 -32.66 -47.83
CA ASN A 212 -20.29 -31.54 -47.76
C ASN A 212 -19.24 -31.76 -46.66
N ALA A 213 -19.61 -32.40 -45.53
CA ALA A 213 -18.68 -32.80 -44.48
C ALA A 213 -17.63 -33.79 -45.01
N MET A 214 -18.07 -34.85 -45.70
CA MET A 214 -17.16 -35.85 -46.29
C MET A 214 -16.32 -35.30 -47.44
N LYS A 215 -16.93 -34.61 -48.41
CA LYS A 215 -16.21 -34.13 -49.62
C LYS A 215 -15.11 -33.13 -49.28
N ASN A 216 -15.34 -32.26 -48.30
CA ASN A 216 -14.43 -31.15 -47.98
C ASN A 216 -13.66 -31.38 -46.66
N ASN A 217 -13.74 -32.57 -46.05
CA ASN A 217 -13.19 -32.88 -44.72
C ASN A 217 -13.53 -31.82 -43.64
N SER A 218 -14.73 -31.23 -43.72
CA SER A 218 -15.05 -29.99 -43.01
C SER A 218 -15.72 -30.25 -41.66
N ARG A 219 -14.98 -29.96 -40.58
CA ARG A 219 -15.49 -29.98 -39.19
C ARG A 219 -16.79 -29.18 -39.02
N LEU A 220 -16.90 -28.03 -39.70
CA LEU A 220 -18.08 -27.17 -39.64
C LEU A 220 -19.34 -27.90 -40.12
N PHE A 221 -19.27 -28.65 -41.23
CA PHE A 221 -20.44 -29.38 -41.73
C PHE A 221 -20.79 -30.62 -40.89
N VAL A 222 -19.83 -31.23 -40.18
CA VAL A 222 -20.10 -32.29 -39.19
C VAL A 222 -20.93 -31.74 -38.02
N TRP A 223 -20.57 -30.55 -37.51
CA TRP A 223 -21.30 -29.91 -36.42
C TRP A 223 -22.70 -29.43 -36.86
N ILE A 224 -22.86 -28.92 -38.08
CA ILE A 224 -24.19 -28.60 -38.64
C ILE A 224 -25.03 -29.87 -38.81
N PHE A 225 -24.45 -30.96 -39.35
CA PHE A 225 -25.14 -32.25 -39.48
C PHE A 225 -25.69 -32.75 -38.14
N TYR A 226 -24.89 -32.73 -37.08
CA TYR A 226 -25.32 -33.19 -35.76
C TYR A 226 -26.38 -32.28 -35.13
N LEU A 227 -26.27 -30.96 -35.29
CA LEU A 227 -27.28 -30.00 -34.85
C LEU A 227 -28.62 -30.23 -35.57
N PHE A 228 -28.60 -30.49 -36.88
CA PHE A 228 -29.80 -30.82 -37.65
C PHE A 228 -30.38 -32.20 -37.28
N LEU A 229 -29.55 -33.18 -36.90
CA LEU A 229 -30.01 -34.48 -36.41
C LEU A 229 -30.76 -34.36 -35.07
N SER A 230 -30.23 -33.59 -34.12
CA SER A 230 -30.91 -33.37 -32.82
C SER A 230 -32.20 -32.55 -32.97
N PHE A 231 -32.24 -31.57 -33.88
CA PHE A 231 -33.49 -30.87 -34.21
C PHE A 231 -34.50 -31.79 -34.89
N PHE A 232 -34.09 -32.65 -35.83
CA PHE A 232 -34.96 -33.66 -36.46
C PHE A 232 -35.60 -34.60 -35.41
N ILE A 233 -34.81 -35.07 -34.43
CA ILE A 233 -35.30 -35.93 -33.34
C ILE A 233 -36.21 -35.15 -32.39
N GLY A 234 -35.83 -33.94 -31.97
CA GLY A 234 -36.67 -33.07 -31.15
C GLY A 234 -38.02 -32.76 -31.79
N PHE A 235 -38.05 -32.38 -33.08
CA PHE A 235 -39.30 -32.15 -33.81
C PHE A 235 -40.11 -33.43 -34.01
N THR A 236 -39.47 -34.60 -34.17
CA THR A 236 -40.16 -35.89 -34.22
C THR A 236 -40.86 -36.21 -32.90
N ILE A 237 -40.19 -36.03 -31.76
CA ILE A 237 -40.78 -36.23 -30.42
C ILE A 237 -41.91 -35.21 -30.18
N ALA A 238 -41.69 -33.93 -30.51
CA ALA A 238 -42.70 -32.88 -30.37
C ALA A 238 -43.95 -33.12 -31.26
N SER A 239 -43.77 -33.70 -32.45
CA SER A 239 -44.87 -34.10 -33.33
C SER A 239 -45.74 -35.21 -32.73
N GLY A 240 -45.26 -35.93 -31.71
CA GLY A 240 -46.03 -36.92 -30.95
C GLY A 240 -46.98 -36.33 -29.89
N LYS A 241 -47.01 -35.01 -29.70
CA LYS A 241 -47.84 -34.29 -28.70
C LYS A 241 -47.68 -34.81 -27.25
N VAL A 242 -46.45 -35.21 -26.88
CA VAL A 242 -46.09 -35.63 -25.49
C VAL A 242 -45.98 -34.43 -24.53
N SER A 243 -46.08 -34.67 -23.21
CA SER A 243 -45.83 -33.65 -22.18
C SER A 243 -44.36 -33.24 -22.08
N VAL A 244 -44.07 -32.12 -21.43
CA VAL A 244 -42.71 -31.54 -21.35
C VAL A 244 -41.75 -32.49 -20.63
N ASP A 245 -42.20 -33.07 -19.52
CA ASP A 245 -41.39 -33.99 -18.71
C ASP A 245 -41.04 -35.28 -19.47
N VAL A 246 -41.96 -35.78 -20.31
CA VAL A 246 -41.73 -36.95 -21.18
C VAL A 246 -40.86 -36.58 -22.38
N TYR A 247 -41.00 -35.36 -22.93
CA TYR A 247 -40.10 -34.84 -23.96
C TYR A 247 -38.64 -34.83 -23.49
N TYR A 248 -38.36 -34.28 -22.29
CA TYR A 248 -37.00 -34.27 -21.76
C TYR A 248 -36.51 -35.66 -21.39
N PHE A 249 -37.35 -36.54 -20.84
CA PHE A 249 -36.99 -37.94 -20.59
C PHE A 249 -36.55 -38.66 -21.89
N LEU A 250 -37.30 -38.50 -22.98
CA LEU A 250 -36.96 -39.05 -24.30
C LEU A 250 -35.69 -38.42 -24.89
N MET A 251 -35.45 -37.11 -24.67
CA MET A 251 -34.20 -36.46 -25.04
C MET A 251 -33.00 -36.95 -24.21
N MET A 252 -33.18 -37.31 -22.94
CA MET A 252 -32.13 -37.95 -22.14
C MET A 252 -31.84 -39.38 -22.64
N ILE A 253 -32.86 -40.15 -23.00
CA ILE A 253 -32.70 -41.45 -23.68
C ILE A 253 -31.93 -41.28 -25.00
N PHE A 254 -32.23 -40.25 -25.81
CA PHE A 254 -31.48 -39.96 -27.03
C PHE A 254 -30.00 -39.63 -26.76
N ASN A 255 -29.69 -38.83 -25.72
CA ASN A 255 -28.30 -38.60 -25.33
C ASN A 255 -27.60 -39.90 -24.89
N GLY A 256 -28.29 -40.80 -24.19
CA GLY A 256 -27.80 -42.15 -23.90
C GLY A 256 -27.57 -43.00 -25.17
N ALA A 257 -28.43 -42.85 -26.18
CA ALA A 257 -28.29 -43.53 -27.47
C ALA A 257 -27.10 -43.00 -28.29
N LEU A 258 -26.79 -41.69 -28.25
CA LEU A 258 -25.56 -41.13 -28.85
C LEU A 258 -24.30 -41.72 -28.18
N LEU A 259 -24.33 -41.87 -26.86
CA LEU A 259 -23.23 -42.39 -26.05
C LEU A 259 -22.99 -43.89 -26.32
N TYR A 260 -24.06 -44.69 -26.40
CA TYR A 260 -23.99 -46.09 -26.85
C TYR A 260 -23.55 -46.21 -28.32
N GLY A 261 -24.04 -45.31 -29.19
CA GLY A 261 -23.68 -45.25 -30.60
C GLY A 261 -22.18 -45.03 -30.81
N TYR A 262 -21.57 -44.10 -30.06
CA TYR A 262 -20.12 -43.93 -30.04
C TYR A 262 -19.40 -45.23 -29.61
N HIS A 263 -19.80 -45.82 -28.48
CA HIS A 263 -19.18 -47.02 -27.95
C HIS A 263 -19.18 -48.20 -28.96
N ARG A 264 -20.25 -48.33 -29.77
CA ARG A 264 -20.41 -49.41 -30.75
C ARG A 264 -19.80 -49.11 -32.14
N LEU A 265 -19.69 -47.86 -32.54
CA LEU A 265 -19.27 -47.48 -33.91
C LEU A 265 -17.87 -46.84 -34.02
N ARG A 266 -17.19 -46.59 -32.89
CA ARG A 266 -15.89 -45.89 -32.85
C ARG A 266 -14.80 -46.48 -33.77
N ASP A 267 -14.86 -47.77 -34.06
CA ASP A 267 -13.84 -48.53 -34.79
C ASP A 267 -14.08 -48.56 -36.32
N GLN A 268 -15.10 -47.86 -36.85
CA GLN A 268 -15.41 -47.83 -38.29
C GLN A 268 -14.74 -46.66 -39.05
N ASN A 269 -13.88 -46.98 -40.01
CA ASN A 269 -13.11 -45.98 -40.79
C ASN A 269 -13.95 -45.08 -41.71
N SER A 270 -15.06 -45.56 -42.27
CA SER A 270 -15.89 -44.81 -43.23
C SER A 270 -16.60 -43.60 -42.62
N ILE A 271 -16.87 -43.62 -41.32
CA ILE A 271 -17.63 -42.59 -40.58
C ILE A 271 -16.68 -41.83 -39.61
N ARG A 272 -15.36 -42.07 -39.70
CA ARG A 272 -14.33 -41.58 -38.76
C ARG A 272 -14.35 -40.07 -38.49
N ILE A 273 -14.72 -39.26 -39.49
CA ILE A 273 -14.82 -37.79 -39.36
C ILE A 273 -15.95 -37.40 -38.38
N PHE A 274 -17.09 -38.08 -38.44
CA PHE A 274 -18.24 -37.86 -37.54
C PHE A 274 -17.94 -38.42 -36.15
N ILE A 275 -17.48 -39.68 -36.07
CA ILE A 275 -17.09 -40.37 -34.82
C ILE A 275 -16.09 -39.56 -33.99
N ARG A 276 -15.15 -38.84 -34.63
CA ARG A 276 -14.18 -37.98 -33.95
C ARG A 276 -14.81 -36.81 -33.20
N GLU A 277 -15.89 -36.24 -33.72
CA GLU A 277 -16.57 -35.07 -33.14
C GLU A 277 -17.75 -35.49 -32.23
N LEU A 278 -18.25 -36.72 -32.36
CA LEU A 278 -19.41 -37.25 -31.62
C LEU A 278 -19.32 -37.08 -30.10
N PRO A 279 -18.18 -37.34 -29.40
CA PRO A 279 -18.10 -37.12 -27.95
C PRO A 279 -18.36 -35.65 -27.56
N ALA A 280 -17.70 -34.72 -28.25
CA ALA A 280 -17.84 -33.28 -27.99
C ALA A 280 -19.25 -32.78 -28.33
N TYR A 281 -19.87 -33.32 -29.38
CA TYR A 281 -21.26 -33.00 -29.70
C TYR A 281 -22.25 -33.58 -28.67
N ALA A 282 -22.10 -34.86 -28.28
CA ALA A 282 -22.98 -35.51 -27.31
C ALA A 282 -22.88 -34.86 -25.91
N GLN A 283 -21.68 -34.43 -25.51
CA GLN A 283 -21.46 -33.63 -24.29
C GLN A 283 -22.23 -32.30 -24.36
N LEU A 284 -22.09 -31.54 -25.46
CA LEU A 284 -22.81 -30.27 -25.65
C LEU A 284 -24.33 -30.48 -25.72
N ASN A 285 -24.80 -31.52 -26.38
CA ASN A 285 -26.23 -31.83 -26.50
C ASN A 285 -26.83 -32.25 -25.15
N LEU A 286 -26.11 -33.04 -24.33
CA LEU A 286 -26.54 -33.37 -22.97
C LEU A 286 -26.58 -32.11 -22.09
N VAL A 287 -25.57 -31.24 -22.17
CA VAL A 287 -25.54 -29.97 -21.42
C VAL A 287 -26.73 -29.06 -21.78
N ILE A 288 -27.01 -28.86 -23.08
CA ILE A 288 -28.18 -28.08 -23.52
C ILE A 288 -29.48 -28.75 -23.07
N SER A 289 -29.61 -30.07 -23.22
CA SER A 289 -30.79 -30.83 -22.76
C SER A 289 -30.99 -30.70 -21.25
N THR A 290 -29.91 -30.70 -20.47
CA THR A 290 -29.93 -30.53 -19.01
C THR A 290 -30.40 -29.13 -18.65
N ILE A 291 -29.81 -28.09 -19.25
CA ILE A 291 -30.15 -26.69 -18.96
C ILE A 291 -31.63 -26.43 -19.28
N MET A 292 -32.11 -26.89 -20.44
CA MET A 292 -33.51 -26.68 -20.84
C MET A 292 -34.50 -27.42 -19.93
N MET A 293 -34.17 -28.65 -19.52
CA MET A 293 -34.96 -29.41 -18.54
C MET A 293 -35.00 -28.73 -17.16
N LEU A 294 -33.91 -28.10 -16.70
CA LEU A 294 -33.86 -27.38 -15.42
C LEU A 294 -34.74 -26.12 -15.38
N PHE A 295 -35.10 -25.56 -16.54
CA PHE A 295 -35.95 -24.37 -16.65
C PHE A 295 -37.39 -24.65 -17.10
N VAL A 296 -37.68 -25.82 -17.68
CA VAL A 296 -38.99 -26.12 -18.28
C VAL A 296 -39.41 -27.54 -17.91
N PHE A 297 -40.33 -27.66 -16.95
CA PHE A 297 -40.90 -28.92 -16.47
C PHE A 297 -42.35 -28.69 -15.99
N ASP A 298 -43.17 -29.74 -16.01
CA ASP A 298 -44.58 -29.68 -15.62
C ASP A 298 -44.81 -30.20 -14.19
N HIS A 299 -44.19 -31.34 -13.83
CA HIS A 299 -44.50 -32.08 -12.59
C HIS A 299 -43.25 -32.38 -11.74
N MET A 300 -43.12 -31.69 -10.59
CA MET A 300 -41.90 -31.69 -9.75
C MET A 300 -41.34 -33.07 -9.38
N LEU A 301 -42.18 -34.07 -9.12
CA LEU A 301 -41.72 -35.44 -8.86
C LEU A 301 -41.08 -36.12 -10.08
N PHE A 302 -41.69 -35.97 -11.27
CA PHE A 302 -41.16 -36.60 -12.50
C PHE A 302 -39.89 -35.86 -12.96
N TYR A 303 -39.86 -34.54 -12.80
CA TYR A 303 -38.66 -33.71 -12.91
C TYR A 303 -37.51 -34.19 -12.00
N SER A 304 -37.77 -34.52 -10.73
CA SER A 304 -36.74 -35.07 -9.83
C SER A 304 -36.14 -36.39 -10.34
N PHE A 305 -36.96 -37.26 -10.94
CA PHE A 305 -36.50 -38.50 -11.58
C PHE A 305 -35.67 -38.22 -12.84
N ASN A 306 -36.11 -37.29 -13.69
CA ASN A 306 -35.37 -36.86 -14.88
C ASN A 306 -33.99 -36.28 -14.53
N ILE A 307 -33.87 -35.51 -13.44
CA ILE A 307 -32.57 -35.02 -12.91
C ILE A 307 -31.66 -36.20 -12.53
N LEU A 308 -32.18 -37.20 -11.81
CA LEU A 308 -31.40 -38.36 -11.37
C LEU A 308 -30.94 -39.23 -12.55
N VAL A 309 -31.80 -39.44 -13.57
CA VAL A 309 -31.43 -40.09 -14.83
C VAL A 309 -30.33 -39.29 -15.55
N THR A 310 -30.44 -37.97 -15.57
CA THR A 310 -29.43 -37.08 -16.18
C THR A 310 -28.08 -37.16 -15.45
N ALA A 311 -28.09 -37.21 -14.11
CA ALA A 311 -26.88 -37.44 -13.31
C ALA A 311 -26.22 -38.80 -13.67
N ILE A 312 -27.01 -39.87 -13.81
CA ILE A 312 -26.53 -41.19 -14.24
C ILE A 312 -25.87 -41.13 -15.63
N LEU A 313 -26.39 -40.33 -16.56
CA LEU A 313 -25.76 -40.11 -17.87
C LEU A 313 -24.41 -39.37 -17.77
N TYR A 314 -24.27 -38.38 -16.89
CA TYR A 314 -22.99 -37.69 -16.68
C TYR A 314 -21.90 -38.60 -16.10
N ILE A 315 -22.23 -39.47 -15.14
CA ILE A 315 -21.24 -40.44 -14.63
C ILE A 315 -20.95 -41.57 -15.65
N ALA A 316 -21.92 -41.94 -16.50
CA ALA A 316 -21.68 -42.83 -17.63
C ALA A 316 -20.72 -42.22 -18.69
N MET A 317 -20.81 -40.90 -18.95
CA MET A 317 -19.87 -40.20 -19.84
C MET A 317 -18.42 -40.30 -19.36
N ILE A 318 -18.17 -40.20 -18.05
CA ILE A 318 -16.83 -40.34 -17.46
C ILE A 318 -16.23 -41.70 -17.84
N PHE A 319 -16.98 -42.79 -17.69
CA PHE A 319 -16.50 -44.14 -17.99
C PHE A 319 -16.40 -44.46 -19.50
N VAL A 320 -17.30 -43.93 -20.34
CA VAL A 320 -17.34 -44.26 -21.78
C VAL A 320 -16.42 -43.38 -22.63
N TYR A 321 -16.27 -42.09 -22.28
CA TYR A 321 -15.36 -41.17 -22.98
C TYR A 321 -14.00 -40.99 -22.28
N ASN A 322 -13.82 -41.55 -21.07
CA ASN A 322 -12.61 -41.40 -20.25
C ASN A 322 -12.26 -39.92 -19.94
N THR A 323 -13.28 -39.07 -19.80
CA THR A 323 -13.16 -37.64 -19.49
C THR A 323 -13.46 -37.39 -18.01
N LYS A 324 -12.65 -36.57 -17.34
CA LYS A 324 -12.70 -36.42 -15.87
C LYS A 324 -13.57 -35.25 -15.39
N ASP A 325 -14.01 -34.39 -16.30
CA ASP A 325 -14.53 -33.06 -15.98
C ASP A 325 -15.98 -33.09 -15.46
N TYR A 326 -16.73 -34.15 -15.77
CA TYR A 326 -18.18 -34.25 -15.50
C TYR A 326 -18.55 -34.72 -14.07
N HIS A 327 -17.56 -35.08 -13.23
CA HIS A 327 -17.80 -35.60 -11.87
C HIS A 327 -18.54 -34.60 -10.96
N LEU A 328 -18.26 -33.30 -11.15
CA LEU A 328 -18.88 -32.22 -10.37
C LEU A 328 -20.34 -32.04 -10.78
N ILE A 329 -20.64 -32.09 -12.09
CA ILE A 329 -22.00 -31.99 -12.63
C ILE A 329 -22.85 -33.19 -12.18
N PHE A 330 -22.30 -34.41 -12.21
CA PHE A 330 -22.94 -35.58 -11.61
C PHE A 330 -23.29 -35.32 -10.13
N SER A 331 -22.34 -34.83 -9.33
CA SER A 331 -22.54 -34.63 -7.90
C SER A 331 -23.58 -33.54 -7.60
N ALA A 332 -23.54 -32.42 -8.33
CA ALA A 332 -24.52 -31.35 -8.18
C ALA A 332 -25.95 -31.82 -8.53
N LEU A 333 -26.12 -32.51 -9.66
CA LEU A 333 -27.42 -33.02 -10.09
C LEU A 333 -27.92 -34.17 -9.19
N PHE A 334 -27.03 -35.03 -8.69
CA PHE A 334 -27.44 -36.11 -7.77
C PHE A 334 -27.93 -35.55 -6.42
N ALA A 335 -27.22 -34.56 -5.85
CA ALA A 335 -27.65 -33.90 -4.62
C ALA A 335 -28.97 -33.13 -4.81
N TYR A 336 -29.10 -32.37 -5.90
CA TYR A 336 -30.32 -31.62 -6.22
C TYR A 336 -31.51 -32.54 -6.54
N GLY A 337 -31.28 -33.66 -7.22
CA GLY A 337 -32.29 -34.69 -7.50
C GLY A 337 -32.80 -35.34 -6.21
N ILE A 338 -31.93 -35.67 -5.25
CA ILE A 338 -32.35 -36.16 -3.93
C ILE A 338 -33.12 -35.08 -3.17
N TYR A 339 -32.66 -33.83 -3.16
CA TYR A 339 -33.38 -32.72 -2.51
C TYR A 339 -34.80 -32.58 -3.06
N GLN A 340 -34.94 -32.45 -4.39
CA GLN A 340 -36.24 -32.31 -5.04
C GLN A 340 -37.14 -33.53 -4.80
N LEU A 341 -36.59 -34.75 -4.81
CA LEU A 341 -37.33 -35.98 -4.49
C LEU A 341 -37.77 -36.03 -3.02
N THR A 342 -36.96 -35.50 -2.10
CA THR A 342 -37.24 -35.50 -0.65
C THR A 342 -38.39 -34.55 -0.34
N GLU A 343 -38.29 -33.28 -0.77
CA GLU A 343 -39.30 -32.25 -0.49
C GLU A 343 -40.67 -32.57 -1.11
N ASN A 344 -40.71 -33.22 -2.27
CA ASN A 344 -41.95 -33.47 -3.01
C ASN A 344 -42.55 -34.86 -2.75
N SER A 345 -42.06 -35.61 -1.76
CA SER A 345 -42.54 -36.96 -1.44
C SER A 345 -42.73 -37.19 0.06
N VAL A 346 -43.18 -38.39 0.43
CA VAL A 346 -43.36 -38.84 1.83
C VAL A 346 -42.07 -38.69 2.67
N LEU A 347 -40.90 -38.63 2.02
CA LEU A 347 -39.59 -38.45 2.66
C LEU A 347 -39.41 -37.08 3.34
N HIS A 348 -40.22 -36.06 3.02
CA HIS A 348 -40.18 -34.74 3.69
C HIS A 348 -40.34 -34.85 5.22
N SER A 349 -41.03 -35.89 5.71
CA SER A 349 -41.16 -36.20 7.16
C SER A 349 -39.84 -36.53 7.88
N ILE A 350 -38.77 -36.84 7.14
CA ILE A 350 -37.43 -37.19 7.64
C ILE A 350 -36.32 -36.41 6.90
N ASP A 351 -36.68 -35.26 6.33
CA ASP A 351 -35.86 -34.34 5.54
C ASP A 351 -34.40 -34.19 6.05
N LEU A 352 -34.22 -33.72 7.29
CA LEU A 352 -32.91 -33.40 7.86
C LEU A 352 -32.01 -34.65 7.95
N PHE A 353 -32.60 -35.82 8.21
CA PHE A 353 -31.86 -37.09 8.25
C PHE A 353 -31.47 -37.54 6.84
N VAL A 354 -32.37 -37.46 5.85
CA VAL A 354 -32.07 -37.77 4.44
C VAL A 354 -30.96 -36.86 3.91
N TYR A 355 -30.98 -35.57 4.24
CA TYR A 355 -29.92 -34.63 3.87
C TYR A 355 -28.56 -34.97 4.51
N SER A 356 -28.54 -35.41 5.77
CA SER A 356 -27.32 -35.89 6.42
C SER A 356 -26.74 -37.15 5.73
N LEU A 357 -27.60 -38.03 5.19
CA LEU A 357 -27.22 -39.24 4.47
C LEU A 357 -26.64 -38.98 3.07
N ILE A 358 -26.87 -37.82 2.44
CA ILE A 358 -26.29 -37.48 1.12
C ILE A 358 -24.75 -37.56 1.18
N GLY A 359 -24.13 -37.06 2.25
CA GLY A 359 -22.68 -37.18 2.44
C GLY A 359 -22.20 -38.63 2.58
N ALA A 360 -23.01 -39.51 3.18
CA ALA A 360 -22.73 -40.94 3.28
C ALA A 360 -22.89 -41.67 1.93
N ALA A 361 -23.86 -41.29 1.10
CA ALA A 361 -24.04 -41.84 -0.24
C ALA A 361 -22.80 -41.65 -1.13
N TYR A 362 -22.11 -40.51 -1.04
CA TYR A 362 -20.84 -40.29 -1.74
C TYR A 362 -19.70 -41.20 -1.25
N LEU A 363 -19.69 -41.65 0.01
CA LEU A 363 -18.76 -42.69 0.47
C LEU A 363 -19.08 -44.05 -0.18
N GLY A 364 -20.35 -44.32 -0.45
CA GLY A 364 -20.80 -45.44 -1.28
C GLY A 364 -20.24 -45.37 -2.69
N PHE A 365 -20.35 -44.23 -3.37
CA PHE A 365 -19.74 -44.03 -4.69
C PHE A 365 -18.21 -44.14 -4.66
N ALA A 366 -17.53 -43.60 -3.64
CA ALA A 366 -16.09 -43.77 -3.45
C ALA A 366 -15.67 -45.26 -3.30
N TYR A 367 -16.52 -46.07 -2.65
CA TYR A 367 -16.30 -47.51 -2.53
C TYR A 367 -16.55 -48.26 -3.85
N LEU A 368 -17.59 -47.89 -4.61
CA LEU A 368 -17.87 -48.46 -5.93
C LEU A 368 -16.75 -48.13 -6.93
N THR A 369 -16.24 -46.89 -6.95
CA THR A 369 -15.17 -46.46 -7.87
C THR A 369 -13.76 -46.77 -7.39
N LYS A 370 -13.58 -47.65 -6.37
CA LYS A 370 -12.29 -47.95 -5.72
C LYS A 370 -11.14 -48.42 -6.65
N LYS A 371 -11.42 -48.74 -7.91
CA LYS A 371 -10.40 -49.05 -8.94
C LYS A 371 -9.72 -47.80 -9.54
N ASP A 372 -10.38 -46.64 -9.52
CA ASP A 372 -9.79 -45.37 -9.94
C ASP A 372 -9.45 -44.52 -8.71
N SER A 373 -8.15 -44.30 -8.50
CA SER A 373 -7.60 -43.48 -7.42
C SER A 373 -8.09 -42.02 -7.46
N TYR A 374 -8.34 -41.48 -8.66
CA TYR A 374 -8.85 -40.12 -8.84
C TYR A 374 -10.32 -40.03 -8.40
N LEU A 375 -11.21 -40.84 -8.99
CA LEU A 375 -12.64 -40.82 -8.66
C LEU A 375 -12.91 -41.16 -7.19
N LYS A 376 -12.21 -42.16 -6.62
CA LYS A 376 -12.29 -42.46 -5.18
C LYS A 376 -11.96 -41.23 -4.33
N SER A 377 -10.86 -40.53 -4.66
CA SER A 377 -10.43 -39.34 -3.91
C SER A 377 -11.43 -38.20 -4.04
N VAL A 378 -11.90 -37.93 -5.27
CA VAL A 378 -12.96 -36.94 -5.56
C VAL A 378 -14.20 -37.20 -4.71
N PHE A 379 -14.71 -38.43 -4.66
CA PHE A 379 -15.92 -38.74 -3.89
C PHE A 379 -15.73 -38.68 -2.37
N HIS A 380 -14.51 -38.84 -1.85
CA HIS A 380 -14.23 -38.52 -0.44
C HIS A 380 -14.30 -37.00 -0.17
N TYR A 381 -13.88 -36.15 -1.12
CA TYR A 381 -14.03 -34.69 -0.99
C TYR A 381 -15.48 -34.23 -1.18
N THR A 382 -16.23 -34.75 -2.15
CA THR A 382 -17.65 -34.38 -2.31
C THR A 382 -18.48 -34.86 -1.13
N SER A 383 -18.18 -36.04 -0.55
CA SER A 383 -18.78 -36.50 0.71
C SER A 383 -18.61 -35.48 1.84
N ALA A 384 -17.37 -35.01 2.07
CA ALA A 384 -17.09 -34.02 3.10
C ALA A 384 -17.82 -32.69 2.84
N ILE A 385 -17.72 -32.15 1.61
CA ILE A 385 -18.38 -30.90 1.24
C ILE A 385 -19.90 -31.00 1.43
N MET A 386 -20.52 -32.11 1.01
CA MET A 386 -21.97 -32.29 1.13
C MET A 386 -22.42 -32.53 2.58
N SER A 387 -21.64 -33.23 3.42
CA SER A 387 -21.93 -33.29 4.87
C SER A 387 -21.75 -31.93 5.55
N LEU A 388 -20.84 -31.06 5.09
CA LEU A 388 -20.72 -29.69 5.59
C LEU A 388 -21.90 -28.81 5.16
N CYS A 389 -22.32 -28.89 3.90
CA CYS A 389 -23.52 -28.18 3.42
C CYS A 389 -24.79 -28.67 4.15
N ALA A 390 -24.93 -29.98 4.38
CA ALA A 390 -25.99 -30.54 5.21
C ALA A 390 -25.92 -30.00 6.64
N PHE A 391 -24.75 -30.01 7.29
CA PHE A 391 -24.58 -29.43 8.63
C PHE A 391 -25.05 -27.97 8.70
N LEU A 392 -24.64 -27.13 7.74
CA LEU A 392 -25.03 -25.72 7.70
C LEU A 392 -26.53 -25.53 7.49
N TYR A 393 -27.14 -26.29 6.57
CA TYR A 393 -28.59 -26.27 6.34
C TYR A 393 -29.39 -26.73 7.56
N ILE A 394 -28.98 -27.83 8.18
CA ILE A 394 -29.62 -28.42 9.37
C ILE A 394 -29.49 -27.47 10.58
N SER A 395 -28.33 -26.84 10.76
CA SER A 395 -28.12 -25.83 11.81
C SER A 395 -28.99 -24.59 11.59
N TYR A 396 -29.08 -24.11 10.35
CA TYR A 396 -29.95 -22.98 9.98
C TYR A 396 -31.43 -23.29 10.23
N GLN A 397 -31.90 -24.47 9.81
CA GLN A 397 -33.26 -24.95 10.06
C GLN A 397 -33.59 -25.06 11.56
N GLY A 398 -32.67 -25.63 12.36
CA GLY A 398 -32.84 -25.71 13.81
C GLY A 398 -32.98 -24.34 14.48
N ILE A 399 -32.13 -23.38 14.11
CA ILE A 399 -32.11 -22.03 14.70
C ILE A 399 -33.34 -21.20 14.28
N LEU A 400 -33.72 -21.22 12.99
CA LEU A 400 -34.77 -20.31 12.47
C LEU A 400 -36.19 -20.87 12.47
N LEU A 401 -36.37 -22.20 12.39
CA LEU A 401 -37.65 -22.80 11.97
C LEU A 401 -38.16 -23.93 12.88
N ARG A 402 -37.33 -24.50 13.77
CA ARG A 402 -37.75 -25.58 14.70
C ARG A 402 -37.35 -25.32 16.17
N SER A 403 -37.18 -24.06 16.58
CA SER A 403 -36.73 -23.65 17.92
C SER A 403 -37.71 -23.91 19.08
N GLN A 404 -38.75 -24.71 18.86
CA GLN A 404 -39.73 -25.16 19.88
C GLN A 404 -40.09 -26.66 19.75
N ASP A 405 -39.53 -27.40 18.78
CA ASP A 405 -39.80 -28.83 18.55
C ASP A 405 -38.53 -29.68 18.72
N ASP A 406 -38.28 -30.15 19.95
CA ASP A 406 -37.14 -31.01 20.32
C ASP A 406 -37.13 -32.33 19.55
N SER A 407 -36.43 -32.35 18.42
CA SER A 407 -36.52 -33.45 17.47
C SER A 407 -35.36 -34.44 17.59
N TRP A 408 -35.68 -35.69 17.93
CA TRP A 408 -34.76 -36.83 17.80
C TRP A 408 -34.16 -36.96 16.38
N ILE A 409 -34.86 -36.49 15.34
CA ILE A 409 -34.37 -36.49 13.95
C ILE A 409 -33.17 -35.55 13.80
N LEU A 410 -33.18 -34.41 14.48
CA LEU A 410 -32.10 -33.41 14.48
C LEU A 410 -30.82 -33.98 15.14
N LEU A 411 -30.98 -34.63 16.30
CA LEU A 411 -29.88 -35.33 16.98
C LEU A 411 -29.31 -36.48 16.12
N LEU A 412 -30.16 -37.29 15.49
CA LEU A 412 -29.75 -38.36 14.57
C LEU A 412 -29.00 -37.82 13.33
N ALA A 413 -29.40 -36.67 12.80
CA ALA A 413 -28.73 -36.03 11.68
C ALA A 413 -27.32 -35.53 12.07
N TYR A 414 -27.16 -34.88 13.23
CA TYR A 414 -25.83 -34.50 13.74
C TYR A 414 -24.95 -35.71 14.04
N ILE A 415 -25.48 -36.76 14.68
CA ILE A 415 -24.73 -38.01 14.91
C ILE A 415 -24.29 -38.64 13.59
N THR A 416 -25.13 -38.60 12.55
CA THR A 416 -24.77 -39.10 11.21
C THR A 416 -23.60 -38.30 10.61
N ILE A 417 -23.58 -36.98 10.75
CA ILE A 417 -22.48 -36.11 10.32
C ILE A 417 -21.20 -36.36 11.12
N VAL A 418 -21.28 -36.56 12.45
CA VAL A 418 -20.13 -36.96 13.28
C VAL A 418 -19.56 -38.29 12.82
N CYS A 419 -20.42 -39.27 12.49
CA CYS A 419 -20.02 -40.57 11.96
C CYS A 419 -19.34 -40.49 10.58
N THR A 420 -19.89 -39.73 9.61
CA THR A 420 -19.25 -39.57 8.29
C THR A 420 -17.90 -38.88 8.40
N TYR A 421 -17.80 -37.82 9.21
CA TYR A 421 -16.54 -37.10 9.42
C TYR A 421 -15.49 -37.91 10.19
N THR A 422 -15.88 -38.71 11.18
CA THR A 422 -14.95 -39.62 11.89
C THR A 422 -14.44 -40.73 10.96
N TYR A 423 -15.30 -41.26 10.08
CA TYR A 423 -14.89 -42.24 9.07
C TYR A 423 -13.96 -41.64 8.01
N LEU A 424 -14.28 -40.44 7.49
CA LEU A 424 -13.43 -39.66 6.59
C LEU A 424 -12.06 -39.34 7.21
N SER A 425 -12.03 -38.96 8.49
CA SER A 425 -10.83 -38.73 9.29
C SER A 425 -9.92 -39.97 9.34
N ASN A 426 -10.50 -41.14 9.60
CA ASN A 426 -9.77 -42.41 9.66
C ASN A 426 -9.20 -42.87 8.31
N ILE A 427 -9.91 -42.64 7.19
CA ILE A 427 -9.48 -43.12 5.86
C ILE A 427 -8.56 -42.15 5.13
N SER A 428 -8.87 -40.85 5.15
CA SER A 428 -8.11 -39.85 4.37
C SER A 428 -6.87 -39.33 5.11
N GLN A 429 -6.83 -39.45 6.45
CA GLN A 429 -5.82 -38.84 7.32
C GLN A 429 -5.73 -37.29 7.22
N ILE A 430 -6.66 -36.63 6.53
CA ILE A 430 -6.68 -35.17 6.35
C ILE A 430 -7.06 -34.49 7.67
N ASN A 431 -6.18 -33.60 8.15
CA ASN A 431 -6.35 -32.92 9.43
C ASN A 431 -7.69 -32.17 9.58
N ILE A 432 -8.18 -31.51 8.52
CA ILE A 432 -9.42 -30.73 8.55
C ILE A 432 -10.61 -31.59 9.00
N PHE A 433 -10.68 -32.86 8.59
CA PHE A 433 -11.78 -33.75 8.97
C PHE A 433 -11.71 -34.18 10.44
N ARG A 434 -10.50 -34.32 11.01
CA ARG A 434 -10.29 -34.56 12.45
C ARG A 434 -10.84 -33.41 13.30
N TRP A 435 -10.62 -32.16 12.88
CA TRP A 435 -11.10 -30.97 13.57
C TRP A 435 -12.61 -30.81 13.44
N LEU A 436 -13.17 -30.93 12.23
CA LEU A 436 -14.62 -30.83 12.02
C LEU A 436 -15.39 -31.93 12.75
N ALA A 437 -14.90 -33.18 12.77
CA ALA A 437 -15.49 -34.27 13.56
C ALA A 437 -15.59 -33.92 15.06
N ALA A 438 -14.54 -33.32 15.63
CA ALA A 438 -14.53 -32.90 17.04
C ALA A 438 -15.51 -31.73 17.30
N VAL A 439 -15.61 -30.76 16.39
CA VAL A 439 -16.58 -29.66 16.50
C VAL A 439 -18.02 -30.17 16.42
N PHE A 440 -18.34 -31.03 15.45
CA PHE A 440 -19.69 -31.58 15.32
C PHE A 440 -20.07 -32.49 16.50
N LEU A 441 -19.09 -33.15 17.14
CA LEU A 441 -19.31 -33.90 18.38
C LEU A 441 -19.76 -32.96 19.51
N PHE A 442 -19.14 -31.78 19.66
CA PHE A 442 -19.60 -30.77 20.62
C PHE A 442 -20.98 -30.18 20.27
N VAL A 443 -21.31 -29.98 18.99
CA VAL A 443 -22.66 -29.55 18.57
C VAL A 443 -23.71 -30.62 18.88
N SER A 444 -23.40 -31.90 18.68
CA SER A 444 -24.28 -33.00 19.11
C SER A 444 -24.42 -33.09 20.63
N GLY A 445 -23.44 -32.58 21.39
CA GLY A 445 -23.50 -32.43 22.85
C GLY A 445 -24.42 -31.30 23.31
N LEU A 446 -24.47 -30.18 22.58
CA LEU A 446 -25.45 -29.11 22.80
C LEU A 446 -26.87 -29.63 22.55
N GLN A 447 -27.12 -30.27 21.40
CA GLN A 447 -28.44 -30.82 21.07
C GLN A 447 -28.93 -31.87 22.08
N LEU A 448 -27.99 -32.56 22.75
CA LEU A 448 -28.26 -33.50 23.82
C LEU A 448 -28.50 -32.83 25.19
N TRP A 449 -27.97 -31.62 25.41
CA TRP A 449 -28.34 -30.79 26.56
C TRP A 449 -29.79 -30.31 26.42
N ASP A 450 -30.14 -29.68 25.28
CA ASP A 450 -31.50 -29.20 24.97
C ASP A 450 -32.53 -30.31 25.29
N LEU A 451 -32.41 -31.45 24.58
CA LEU A 451 -33.42 -32.52 24.61
C LEU A 451 -33.47 -33.32 25.94
N ALA A 452 -32.39 -33.39 26.73
CA ALA A 452 -32.30 -34.30 27.88
C ALA A 452 -31.99 -33.65 29.25
N PHE A 453 -31.58 -32.39 29.27
CA PHE A 453 -31.11 -31.69 30.47
C PHE A 453 -31.69 -30.28 30.66
N GLU A 454 -32.11 -29.58 29.61
CA GLU A 454 -32.88 -28.34 29.75
C GLU A 454 -34.17 -28.54 30.56
N PRO A 455 -34.98 -29.62 30.36
CA PRO A 455 -36.17 -29.92 31.19
C PRO A 455 -35.89 -30.21 32.67
N LYS A 456 -34.63 -30.10 33.13
CA LYS A 456 -34.18 -30.29 34.51
C LYS A 456 -33.53 -29.04 35.10
N ASN A 457 -33.60 -27.89 34.42
CA ASN A 457 -32.99 -26.61 34.82
C ASN A 457 -31.48 -26.68 35.10
N LEU A 458 -30.76 -27.61 34.46
CA LEU A 458 -29.30 -27.71 34.55
C LEU A 458 -28.65 -26.69 33.61
N SER A 459 -27.93 -25.70 34.14
CA SER A 459 -27.30 -24.62 33.35
C SER A 459 -26.39 -25.14 32.22
N ALA A 460 -26.69 -24.77 30.98
CA ALA A 460 -25.93 -25.17 29.77
C ALA A 460 -24.42 -24.94 29.89
N GLN A 461 -23.99 -23.81 30.47
CA GLN A 461 -22.59 -23.46 30.69
C GLN A 461 -21.84 -24.55 31.47
N LEU A 462 -22.39 -24.97 32.62
CA LEU A 462 -21.80 -25.98 33.49
C LEU A 462 -21.87 -27.38 32.87
N PHE A 463 -22.96 -27.72 32.17
CA PHE A 463 -23.05 -28.96 31.41
C PHE A 463 -21.97 -29.04 30.33
N MET A 464 -21.82 -28.00 29.50
CA MET A 464 -20.86 -27.97 28.40
C MET A 464 -19.41 -27.93 28.89
N PHE A 465 -19.13 -27.27 30.02
CA PHE A 465 -17.82 -27.34 30.68
C PHE A 465 -17.52 -28.79 31.11
N ILE A 466 -18.44 -29.46 31.83
CA ILE A 466 -18.24 -30.85 32.27
C ILE A 466 -18.14 -31.82 31.07
N TYR A 467 -18.95 -31.63 30.03
CA TYR A 467 -18.90 -32.41 28.80
C TYR A 467 -17.54 -32.26 28.09
N ALA A 468 -16.99 -31.04 28.04
CA ALA A 468 -15.63 -30.79 27.56
C ALA A 468 -14.56 -31.45 28.44
N VAL A 469 -14.68 -31.43 29.77
CA VAL A 469 -13.77 -32.15 30.67
C VAL A 469 -13.82 -33.67 30.42
N ILE A 470 -15.00 -34.24 30.19
CA ILE A 470 -15.18 -35.66 29.86
C ILE A 470 -14.51 -36.00 28.52
N ILE A 471 -14.73 -35.20 27.46
CA ILE A 471 -14.11 -35.43 26.14
C ILE A 471 -12.58 -35.25 26.21
N PHE A 472 -12.11 -34.22 26.90
CA PHE A 472 -10.69 -33.95 27.13
C PHE A 472 -9.99 -35.14 27.80
N THR A 473 -10.59 -35.70 28.85
CA THR A 473 -9.99 -36.81 29.61
C THR A 473 -10.13 -38.16 28.90
N THR A 474 -11.27 -38.45 28.27
CA THR A 474 -11.55 -39.76 27.66
C THR A 474 -11.03 -39.91 26.22
N ILE A 475 -11.20 -38.89 25.37
CA ILE A 475 -10.76 -38.90 23.95
C ILE A 475 -9.45 -38.14 23.80
N GLY A 476 -9.31 -36.97 24.42
CA GLY A 476 -8.10 -36.14 24.31
C GLY A 476 -6.85 -36.79 24.93
N LEU A 477 -6.97 -37.29 26.17
CA LEU A 477 -5.84 -37.83 26.94
C LEU A 477 -5.73 -39.36 26.95
N ARG A 478 -6.82 -40.11 27.08
CA ARG A 478 -6.80 -41.56 27.40
C ARG A 478 -7.60 -42.45 26.44
N ASN A 479 -7.64 -42.12 25.15
CA ASN A 479 -8.46 -42.87 24.19
C ASN A 479 -7.99 -44.32 24.00
N LYS A 480 -8.90 -45.28 24.23
CA LYS A 480 -8.72 -46.72 23.98
C LYS A 480 -9.49 -47.22 22.75
N ILE A 481 -10.33 -46.40 22.13
CA ILE A 481 -11.26 -46.78 21.07
C ILE A 481 -10.62 -46.51 19.70
N LYS A 482 -10.28 -47.58 18.97
CA LYS A 482 -9.58 -47.51 17.67
C LYS A 482 -10.30 -46.63 16.63
N PHE A 483 -11.64 -46.55 16.65
CA PHE A 483 -12.40 -45.72 15.70
C PHE A 483 -12.29 -44.21 15.99
N LEU A 484 -12.07 -43.82 17.24
CA LEU A 484 -11.95 -42.42 17.65
C LEU A 484 -10.49 -41.94 17.72
N SER A 485 -9.50 -42.82 17.50
CA SER A 485 -8.09 -42.51 17.74
C SER A 485 -7.53 -41.40 16.84
N SER A 486 -8.09 -41.20 15.66
CA SER A 486 -7.76 -40.08 14.77
C SER A 486 -8.19 -38.72 15.33
N LEU A 487 -9.09 -38.69 16.31
CA LEU A 487 -9.63 -37.47 16.91
C LEU A 487 -8.89 -37.03 18.18
N ASN A 488 -7.93 -37.79 18.73
CA ASN A 488 -7.31 -37.48 20.02
C ASN A 488 -6.81 -36.02 20.10
N VAL A 489 -6.06 -35.58 19.08
CA VAL A 489 -5.45 -34.24 19.05
C VAL A 489 -6.52 -33.14 18.89
N SER A 490 -7.50 -33.32 18.01
CA SER A 490 -8.56 -32.32 17.82
C SER A 490 -9.51 -32.28 19.03
N ALA A 491 -9.89 -33.42 19.60
CA ALA A 491 -10.69 -33.49 20.82
C ALA A 491 -9.98 -32.82 22.00
N TYR A 492 -8.67 -33.03 22.18
CA TYR A 492 -7.87 -32.34 23.20
C TYR A 492 -7.98 -30.81 23.09
N TYR A 493 -7.69 -30.25 21.90
CA TYR A 493 -7.70 -28.80 21.71
C TYR A 493 -9.10 -28.18 21.66
N VAL A 494 -10.08 -28.80 20.99
CA VAL A 494 -11.46 -28.28 20.94
C VAL A 494 -12.09 -28.29 22.33
N SER A 495 -11.80 -29.29 23.18
CA SER A 495 -12.25 -29.27 24.58
C SER A 495 -11.68 -28.09 25.36
N ILE A 496 -10.40 -27.72 25.15
CA ILE A 496 -9.81 -26.52 25.76
C ILE A 496 -10.54 -25.26 25.30
N VAL A 497 -10.87 -25.14 24.01
CA VAL A 497 -11.64 -24.01 23.48
C VAL A 497 -13.03 -23.94 24.11
N VAL A 498 -13.75 -25.05 24.23
CA VAL A 498 -15.09 -25.09 24.86
C VAL A 498 -15.03 -24.77 26.36
N MET A 499 -14.01 -25.24 27.09
CA MET A 499 -13.80 -24.86 28.50
C MET A 499 -13.51 -23.36 28.66
N ILE A 500 -12.74 -22.75 27.76
CA ILE A 500 -12.48 -21.30 27.77
C ILE A 500 -13.75 -20.51 27.43
N LEU A 501 -14.52 -20.93 26.42
CA LEU A 501 -15.77 -20.25 26.04
C LEU A 501 -16.83 -20.31 27.16
N THR A 502 -16.94 -21.44 27.86
CA THR A 502 -17.88 -21.59 29.00
C THR A 502 -17.43 -20.81 30.24
N VAL A 503 -16.12 -20.67 30.48
CA VAL A 503 -15.56 -19.73 31.49
C VAL A 503 -15.87 -18.27 31.12
N MET A 504 -15.65 -17.87 29.88
CA MET A 504 -15.92 -16.50 29.41
C MET A 504 -17.42 -16.16 29.47
N TYR A 505 -18.29 -17.10 29.11
CA TYR A 505 -19.75 -16.93 29.26
C TYR A 505 -20.14 -16.73 30.73
N GLY A 506 -19.56 -17.49 31.66
CA GLY A 506 -19.82 -17.32 33.09
C GLY A 506 -19.41 -15.95 33.64
N LEU A 507 -18.31 -15.36 33.12
CA LEU A 507 -17.91 -14.00 33.47
C LEU A 507 -18.89 -12.95 32.95
N VAL A 508 -19.53 -13.17 31.80
CA VAL A 508 -20.56 -12.28 31.22
C VAL A 508 -21.91 -12.40 31.92
N VAL A 509 -22.22 -13.57 32.50
CA VAL A 509 -23.44 -13.83 33.30
C VAL A 509 -23.17 -13.67 34.80
N GLU A 510 -22.01 -13.10 35.18
CA GLU A 510 -21.62 -12.78 36.56
C GLU A 510 -21.66 -13.99 37.55
N THR A 511 -21.51 -15.23 37.05
CA THR A 511 -21.57 -16.45 37.86
C THR A 511 -20.24 -16.76 38.55
N TYR A 512 -19.68 -15.78 39.27
CA TYR A 512 -18.30 -15.77 39.78
C TYR A 512 -17.90 -17.05 40.56
N ILE A 513 -18.77 -17.59 41.42
CA ILE A 513 -18.52 -18.86 42.14
C ILE A 513 -18.34 -20.04 41.17
N GLN A 514 -19.15 -20.12 40.10
CA GLN A 514 -19.03 -21.18 39.10
C GLN A 514 -17.72 -21.03 38.30
N VAL A 515 -17.38 -19.80 37.91
CA VAL A 515 -16.14 -19.49 37.19
C VAL A 515 -14.90 -19.78 38.05
N PHE A 516 -14.93 -19.46 39.34
CA PHE A 516 -13.89 -19.86 40.29
C PHE A 516 -13.66 -21.38 40.30
N LEU A 517 -14.74 -22.17 40.42
CA LEU A 517 -14.67 -23.63 40.38
C LEU A 517 -14.14 -24.14 39.03
N MET A 518 -14.54 -23.53 37.91
CA MET A 518 -14.01 -23.87 36.58
C MET A 518 -12.50 -23.61 36.48
N PHE A 519 -12.00 -22.46 36.92
CA PHE A 519 -10.56 -22.18 36.96
C PHE A 519 -9.79 -23.14 37.88
N VAL A 520 -10.34 -23.49 39.05
CA VAL A 520 -9.74 -24.49 39.95
C VAL A 520 -9.67 -25.87 39.26
N ILE A 521 -10.73 -26.30 38.58
CA ILE A 521 -10.76 -27.57 37.81
C ILE A 521 -9.75 -27.53 36.65
N MET A 522 -9.63 -26.43 35.91
CA MET A 522 -8.60 -26.27 34.87
C MET A 522 -7.17 -26.29 35.44
N GLY A 523 -6.99 -25.77 36.66
CA GLY A 523 -5.76 -25.88 37.44
C GLY A 523 -5.40 -27.34 37.81
N PHE A 524 -6.39 -28.18 38.12
CA PHE A 524 -6.16 -29.62 38.33
C PHE A 524 -5.96 -30.39 37.01
N LEU A 525 -6.67 -30.05 35.94
CA LEU A 525 -6.51 -30.68 34.62
C LEU A 525 -5.13 -30.41 34.03
N SER A 526 -4.55 -29.23 34.24
CA SER A 526 -3.16 -28.94 33.85
C SER A 526 -2.14 -29.78 34.63
N LEU A 527 -2.35 -30.03 35.93
CA LEU A 527 -1.53 -31.00 36.68
C LEU A 527 -1.66 -32.42 36.11
N LEU A 528 -2.86 -32.85 35.70
CA LEU A 528 -3.04 -34.14 35.03
C LEU A 528 -2.31 -34.21 33.67
N VAL A 529 -2.25 -33.12 32.89
CA VAL A 529 -1.42 -33.05 31.67
C VAL A 529 0.06 -33.15 32.01
N PHE A 530 0.54 -32.41 33.03
CA PHE A 530 1.93 -32.45 33.49
C PHE A 530 2.42 -33.86 33.85
N PHE A 531 1.57 -34.67 34.49
CA PHE A 531 1.89 -36.06 34.85
C PHE A 531 1.68 -37.10 33.74
N SER A 532 1.08 -36.75 32.58
CA SER A 532 0.66 -37.75 31.57
C SER A 532 1.15 -37.54 30.14
N GLN A 533 1.66 -36.34 29.80
CA GLN A 533 2.07 -36.00 28.42
C GLN A 533 3.57 -35.74 28.27
N SER A 534 4.03 -35.58 27.02
CA SER A 534 5.43 -35.27 26.70
C SER A 534 5.84 -33.85 27.11
N GLU A 535 7.15 -33.61 27.22
CA GLU A 535 7.74 -32.38 27.79
C GLU A 535 7.19 -31.06 27.22
N GLN A 536 6.85 -31.01 25.94
CA GLN A 536 6.26 -29.81 25.31
C GLN A 536 4.91 -29.43 25.95
N TYR A 537 4.04 -30.42 26.21
CA TYR A 537 2.76 -30.19 26.88
C TYR A 537 2.94 -29.89 28.37
N LYS A 538 3.95 -30.48 29.02
CA LYS A 538 4.26 -30.19 30.43
C LYS A 538 4.60 -28.72 30.65
N GLN A 539 5.42 -28.12 29.77
CA GLN A 539 5.79 -26.70 29.89
C GLN A 539 4.56 -25.78 29.80
N VAL A 540 3.68 -26.00 28.83
CA VAL A 540 2.44 -25.22 28.68
C VAL A 540 1.52 -25.41 29.90
N ALA A 541 1.34 -26.66 30.35
CA ALA A 541 0.48 -26.98 31.49
C ALA A 541 0.98 -26.37 32.81
N VAL A 542 2.29 -26.33 33.02
CA VAL A 542 2.92 -25.70 34.20
C VAL A 542 2.59 -24.22 34.32
N TRP A 543 2.71 -23.46 33.22
CA TRP A 543 2.33 -22.04 33.23
C TRP A 543 0.82 -21.85 33.32
N PHE A 544 0.04 -22.70 32.63
CA PHE A 544 -1.42 -22.65 32.68
C PHE A 544 -1.97 -22.93 34.09
N ASN A 545 -1.36 -23.84 34.86
CA ASN A 545 -1.71 -24.09 36.27
C ASN A 545 -1.61 -22.81 37.12
N ALA A 546 -0.47 -22.12 37.07
CA ALA A 546 -0.25 -20.89 37.82
C ALA A 546 -1.21 -19.75 37.38
N ILE A 547 -1.48 -19.65 36.08
CA ILE A 547 -2.43 -18.67 35.52
C ILE A 547 -3.88 -18.98 35.96
N CYS A 548 -4.32 -20.24 35.89
CA CYS A 548 -5.65 -20.64 36.36
C CYS A 548 -5.84 -20.39 37.86
N TRP A 549 -4.84 -20.68 38.70
CA TRP A 549 -4.92 -20.41 40.13
C TRP A 549 -4.88 -18.92 40.46
N TRP A 550 -4.18 -18.10 39.67
CA TRP A 550 -4.25 -16.64 39.78
C TRP A 550 -5.64 -16.10 39.43
N PHE A 551 -6.19 -16.50 38.28
CA PHE A 551 -7.53 -16.09 37.87
C PHE A 551 -8.62 -16.59 38.82
N ALA A 552 -8.50 -17.80 39.36
CA ALA A 552 -9.40 -18.29 40.41
C ALA A 552 -9.43 -17.34 41.60
N MET A 553 -8.27 -16.96 42.15
CA MET A 553 -8.21 -16.00 43.26
C MET A 553 -8.80 -14.64 42.87
N PHE A 554 -8.43 -14.09 41.72
CA PHE A 554 -8.92 -12.78 41.25
C PHE A 554 -10.45 -12.75 41.06
N VAL A 555 -11.06 -13.82 40.56
CA VAL A 555 -12.51 -13.93 40.35
C VAL A 555 -13.31 -14.03 41.65
N LEU A 556 -12.67 -14.28 42.80
CA LEU A 556 -13.33 -14.18 44.11
C LEU A 556 -13.54 -12.72 44.56
N TYR A 557 -12.88 -11.72 43.95
CA TYR A 557 -12.97 -10.34 44.41
C TYR A 557 -14.39 -9.74 44.38
N PRO A 558 -15.18 -9.83 43.28
CA PRO A 558 -16.54 -9.29 43.23
C PRO A 558 -17.47 -9.92 44.28
N GLU A 559 -17.33 -11.23 44.49
CA GLU A 559 -18.08 -12.00 45.50
C GLU A 559 -17.72 -11.52 46.93
N LEU A 560 -16.44 -11.32 47.21
CA LEU A 560 -15.96 -10.87 48.53
C LEU A 560 -16.43 -9.47 48.91
N ILE A 561 -16.48 -8.51 47.97
CA ILE A 561 -17.04 -7.18 48.25
C ILE A 561 -18.57 -7.22 48.41
N GLY A 562 -19.26 -8.18 47.79
CA GLY A 562 -20.69 -8.44 48.02
C GLY A 562 -20.99 -8.86 49.47
N TYR A 563 -20.06 -9.56 50.13
CA TYR A 563 -20.18 -9.94 51.55
C TYR A 563 -19.61 -8.91 52.54
N SER A 564 -18.73 -7.99 52.11
CA SER A 564 -18.11 -7.01 53.02
C SER A 564 -17.72 -5.69 52.35
N SER A 565 -18.49 -4.63 52.62
CA SER A 565 -18.18 -3.26 52.19
C SER A 565 -16.84 -2.75 52.76
N THR A 566 -16.53 -3.09 54.02
CA THR A 566 -15.27 -2.72 54.68
C THR A 566 -14.04 -3.25 53.94
N TYR A 567 -14.16 -4.38 53.23
CA TYR A 567 -13.08 -4.90 52.38
C TYR A 567 -12.84 -3.99 51.16
N MET A 568 -13.91 -3.42 50.58
CA MET A 568 -13.81 -2.47 49.48
C MET A 568 -13.24 -1.11 49.94
N GLU A 569 -13.65 -0.61 51.11
CA GLU A 569 -13.24 0.70 51.63
C GLU A 569 -11.76 0.76 52.06
N ILE A 570 -11.25 -0.28 52.72
CA ILE A 570 -9.89 -0.28 53.29
C ILE A 570 -8.86 -0.93 52.35
N PHE A 571 -9.25 -2.03 51.68
CA PHE A 571 -8.31 -2.93 50.99
C PHE A 571 -8.45 -2.89 49.46
N ASN A 572 -9.67 -3.01 48.93
CA ASN A 572 -9.99 -2.90 47.50
C ASN A 572 -9.17 -3.87 46.58
N VAL A 573 -9.28 -3.71 45.26
CA VAL A 573 -8.59 -4.53 44.25
C VAL A 573 -7.07 -4.61 44.43
N PRO A 574 -6.33 -3.51 44.72
CA PRO A 574 -4.87 -3.60 44.76
C PRO A 574 -4.35 -4.43 45.95
N PHE A 575 -4.98 -4.37 47.13
CA PHE A 575 -4.62 -5.27 48.22
C PHE A 575 -4.94 -6.73 47.88
N HIS A 576 -6.09 -6.97 47.23
CA HIS A 576 -6.49 -8.32 46.84
C HIS A 576 -5.49 -8.95 45.83
N LEU A 577 -5.00 -8.18 44.87
CA LEU A 577 -3.95 -8.61 43.93
C LEU A 577 -2.56 -8.76 44.58
N ALA A 578 -2.23 -7.95 45.59
CA ALA A 578 -1.01 -8.11 46.37
C ALA A 578 -1.08 -9.41 47.19
N LEU A 579 -2.23 -9.71 47.80
CA LEU A 579 -2.48 -10.91 48.58
C LEU A 579 -2.44 -12.18 47.71
N SER A 580 -3.11 -12.19 46.55
CA SER A 580 -3.05 -13.34 45.62
C SER A 580 -1.63 -13.54 45.06
N GLY A 581 -0.88 -12.46 44.82
CA GLY A 581 0.54 -12.53 44.49
C GLY A 581 1.40 -13.17 45.59
N VAL A 582 1.22 -12.77 46.85
CA VAL A 582 1.89 -13.38 48.01
C VAL A 582 1.51 -14.85 48.18
N ILE A 583 0.24 -15.22 47.98
CA ILE A 583 -0.22 -16.61 48.04
C ILE A 583 0.46 -17.46 46.96
N LEU A 584 0.59 -16.96 45.73
CA LEU A 584 1.31 -17.65 44.65
C LEU A 584 2.82 -17.75 44.89
N LEU A 585 3.42 -16.73 45.51
CA LEU A 585 4.81 -16.78 45.98
C LEU A 585 5.00 -17.85 47.08
N LEU A 586 4.06 -17.98 48.02
CA LEU A 586 4.08 -19.07 49.02
C LEU A 586 3.88 -20.45 48.37
N ILE A 587 3.01 -20.57 47.37
CA ILE A 587 2.85 -21.79 46.56
C ILE A 587 4.15 -22.15 45.82
N SER A 588 4.90 -21.17 45.30
CA SER A 588 6.21 -21.42 44.68
C SER A 588 7.22 -22.05 45.66
N LEU A 589 7.19 -21.63 46.94
CA LEU A 589 8.01 -22.24 48.00
C LEU A 589 7.57 -23.66 48.36
N LEU A 590 6.27 -23.99 48.25
CA LEU A 590 5.79 -25.36 48.39
C LEU A 590 6.27 -26.25 47.23
N TRP A 591 6.19 -25.77 45.99
CA TRP A 591 6.74 -26.48 44.82
C TRP A 591 8.25 -26.69 44.90
N LYS A 592 8.99 -25.68 45.40
CA LYS A 592 10.42 -25.79 45.70
C LYS A 592 10.70 -26.92 46.71
N LYS A 593 9.92 -26.99 47.80
CA LYS A 593 10.04 -28.03 48.82
C LYS A 593 9.72 -29.44 48.29
N SER A 594 8.78 -29.54 47.34
CA SER A 594 8.44 -30.80 46.64
C SER A 594 9.39 -31.16 45.49
N GLY A 595 10.40 -30.33 45.18
CA GLY A 595 11.38 -30.57 44.12
C GLY A 595 10.85 -30.31 42.69
N TRP A 596 9.71 -29.65 42.52
CA TRP A 596 9.07 -29.43 41.22
C TRP A 596 9.45 -28.07 40.63
N SER A 597 10.72 -27.94 40.22
CA SER A 597 11.33 -26.67 39.79
C SER A 597 10.60 -25.94 38.65
N LEU A 598 9.93 -26.66 37.74
CA LEU A 598 9.12 -26.03 36.69
C LEU A 598 7.88 -25.32 37.28
N LEU A 599 7.17 -25.97 38.20
CA LEU A 599 6.01 -25.39 38.90
C LEU A 599 6.45 -24.26 39.85
N GLU A 600 7.59 -24.40 40.53
CA GLU A 600 8.21 -23.30 41.30
C GLU A 600 8.35 -22.03 40.44
N ASN A 601 9.00 -22.14 39.27
CA ASN A 601 9.23 -21.00 38.40
C ASN A 601 7.91 -20.34 37.95
N ALA A 602 6.94 -21.11 37.45
CA ALA A 602 5.68 -20.54 36.98
C ALA A 602 4.89 -19.84 38.10
N SER A 603 4.72 -20.48 39.26
CA SER A 603 4.04 -19.84 40.40
C SER A 603 4.80 -18.62 40.93
N PHE A 604 6.14 -18.64 40.91
CA PHE A 604 6.95 -17.48 41.30
C PHE A 604 6.74 -16.28 40.36
N TYR A 605 6.88 -16.47 39.05
CA TYR A 605 6.75 -15.38 38.08
C TYR A 605 5.32 -14.82 37.99
N ILE A 606 4.27 -15.67 38.08
CA ILE A 606 2.89 -15.16 38.11
C ILE A 606 2.57 -14.46 39.46
N GLY A 607 3.13 -14.94 40.58
CA GLY A 607 3.03 -14.25 41.87
C GLY A 607 3.68 -12.86 41.86
N GLN A 608 4.87 -12.74 41.28
CA GLN A 608 5.56 -11.46 41.04
C GLN A 608 4.74 -10.53 40.13
N LEU A 609 4.17 -11.06 39.04
CA LEU A 609 3.32 -10.29 38.13
C LEU A 609 2.08 -9.74 38.82
N SER A 610 1.39 -10.55 39.63
CA SER A 610 0.23 -10.10 40.42
C SER A 610 0.60 -8.97 41.40
N TYR A 611 1.76 -9.09 42.06
CA TYR A 611 2.24 -8.05 42.97
C TYR A 611 2.62 -6.76 42.25
N LEU A 612 3.21 -6.85 41.04
CA LEU A 612 3.52 -5.68 40.22
C LEU A 612 2.24 -5.00 39.71
N LEU A 613 1.22 -5.76 39.31
CA LEU A 613 -0.11 -5.22 38.96
C LEU A 613 -0.78 -4.52 40.15
N ALA A 614 -0.71 -5.11 41.34
CA ALA A 614 -1.19 -4.49 42.58
C ALA A 614 -0.55 -3.13 42.83
N VAL A 615 0.78 -3.03 42.72
CA VAL A 615 1.47 -1.74 42.92
C VAL A 615 1.17 -0.73 41.80
N LEU A 616 1.00 -1.19 40.55
CA LEU A 616 0.62 -0.29 39.44
C LEU A 616 -0.74 0.38 39.69
N LEU A 617 -1.70 -0.32 40.30
CA LEU A 617 -3.00 0.26 40.68
C LEU A 617 -2.92 1.27 41.85
N LEU A 618 -1.85 1.28 42.65
CA LEU A 618 -1.64 2.29 43.71
C LEU A 618 -1.31 3.70 43.16
N THR A 619 -1.23 3.86 41.83
CA THR A 619 -1.13 5.18 41.18
C THR A 619 -2.43 5.98 41.29
N ASP A 620 -3.58 5.32 41.44
CA ASP A 620 -4.83 5.99 41.83
C ASP A 620 -4.80 6.30 43.33
N LEU A 621 -4.90 7.59 43.65
CA LEU A 621 -4.80 8.09 45.02
C LEU A 621 -6.04 7.79 45.88
N GLN A 622 -7.17 7.35 45.29
CA GLN A 622 -8.44 7.15 45.99
C GLN A 622 -8.81 5.68 46.24
N LEU A 623 -8.19 4.70 45.57
CA LEU A 623 -8.62 3.28 45.66
C LEU A 623 -8.37 2.60 47.02
N ILE A 624 -7.43 3.07 47.84
CA ILE A 624 -6.96 2.40 49.06
C ILE A 624 -6.61 3.44 50.12
N ASP A 625 -6.78 3.10 51.40
CA ASP A 625 -6.27 3.83 52.55
C ASP A 625 -4.84 4.38 52.30
N PRO A 626 -4.68 5.72 52.21
CA PRO A 626 -3.39 6.35 51.94
C PRO A 626 -2.50 6.45 53.18
N VAL A 627 -3.01 6.14 54.38
CA VAL A 627 -2.29 6.36 55.66
C VAL A 627 -1.42 5.15 56.03
N ILE A 628 -1.95 3.93 55.91
CA ILE A 628 -1.30 2.68 56.35
C ILE A 628 -1.18 1.67 55.20
N VAL A 629 -2.29 1.33 54.53
CA VAL A 629 -2.33 0.19 53.58
C VAL A 629 -1.45 0.45 52.36
N ARG A 630 -1.51 1.64 51.75
CA ARG A 630 -0.64 1.99 50.61
C ARG A 630 0.86 1.97 50.96
N PRO A 631 1.36 2.63 52.02
CA PRO A 631 2.75 2.48 52.47
C PRO A 631 3.16 1.04 52.76
N VAL A 632 2.31 0.21 53.37
CA VAL A 632 2.61 -1.20 53.67
C VAL A 632 2.77 -2.03 52.39
N ILE A 633 1.89 -1.88 51.40
CA ILE A 633 2.03 -2.60 50.11
C ILE A 633 3.31 -2.14 49.38
N LEU A 634 3.66 -0.85 49.41
CA LEU A 634 4.90 -0.36 48.79
C LEU A 634 6.16 -0.88 49.50
N LEU A 635 6.17 -0.93 50.84
CA LEU A 635 7.27 -1.47 51.63
C LEU A 635 7.47 -2.98 51.41
N ILE A 636 6.38 -3.75 51.39
CA ILE A 636 6.44 -5.18 51.05
C ILE A 636 6.85 -5.35 49.58
N GLY A 637 6.40 -4.49 48.68
CA GLY A 637 6.79 -4.45 47.27
C GLY A 637 8.29 -4.24 47.04
N VAL A 638 8.95 -3.40 47.85
CA VAL A 638 10.43 -3.29 47.87
C VAL A 638 11.06 -4.65 48.23
N GLY A 639 10.56 -5.34 49.26
CA GLY A 639 11.03 -6.67 49.65
C GLY A 639 10.80 -7.75 48.57
N VAL A 640 9.60 -7.80 47.99
CA VAL A 640 9.21 -8.72 46.90
C VAL A 640 10.08 -8.49 45.66
N SER A 641 10.39 -7.23 45.33
CA SER A 641 11.27 -6.87 44.21
C SER A 641 12.74 -7.18 44.48
N VAL A 642 13.23 -7.01 45.72
CA VAL A 642 14.57 -7.48 46.11
C VAL A 642 14.67 -9.00 46.04
N TRP A 643 13.60 -9.74 46.37
CA TRP A 643 13.54 -11.19 46.14
C TRP A 643 13.56 -11.53 44.65
N PHE A 644 12.81 -10.81 43.80
CA PHE A 644 12.87 -10.96 42.34
C PHE A 644 14.27 -10.72 41.76
N VAL A 645 14.96 -9.66 42.17
CA VAL A 645 16.37 -9.38 41.81
C VAL A 645 17.26 -10.54 42.22
N ARG A 646 17.14 -11.05 43.45
CA ARG A 646 17.97 -12.16 43.95
C ARG A 646 17.68 -13.50 43.27
N TYR A 647 16.44 -13.74 42.86
CA TYR A 647 16.03 -14.96 42.15
C TYR A 647 16.52 -14.95 40.69
N THR A 648 16.27 -13.84 39.97
CA THR A 648 16.60 -13.71 38.53
C THR A 648 18.05 -13.32 38.25
N ARG A 649 18.73 -12.69 39.23
CA ARG A 649 20.07 -12.08 39.10
C ARG A 649 20.16 -10.97 38.04
N LEU A 650 19.03 -10.39 37.63
CA LEU A 650 18.98 -9.30 36.66
C LEU A 650 19.23 -7.95 37.33
N GLU A 651 20.37 -7.31 37.04
CA GLU A 651 20.73 -6.02 37.64
C GLU A 651 19.70 -4.92 37.33
N ILE A 652 19.08 -4.93 36.14
CA ILE A 652 18.06 -3.95 35.74
C ILE A 652 16.82 -3.94 36.65
N ALA A 653 16.54 -5.03 37.38
CA ALA A 653 15.44 -5.07 38.33
C ALA A 653 15.70 -4.21 39.59
N TRP A 654 16.94 -3.76 39.84
CA TRP A 654 17.21 -2.70 40.85
C TRP A 654 16.54 -1.37 40.50
N LEU A 655 16.20 -1.11 39.22
CA LEU A 655 15.40 0.06 38.85
C LEU A 655 14.02 0.01 39.51
N ALA A 656 13.33 -1.14 39.48
CA ALA A 656 12.05 -1.32 40.15
C ALA A 656 12.18 -1.09 41.66
N VAL A 657 13.21 -1.66 42.30
CA VAL A 657 13.51 -1.41 43.73
C VAL A 657 13.70 0.08 44.01
N SER A 658 14.40 0.82 43.15
CA SER A 658 14.62 2.27 43.32
C SER A 658 13.33 3.10 43.20
N ILE A 659 12.48 2.77 42.23
CA ILE A 659 11.19 3.43 42.00
C ILE A 659 10.22 3.13 43.16
N LEU A 660 10.20 1.89 43.66
CA LEU A 660 9.36 1.50 44.80
C LEU A 660 9.82 2.16 46.10
N SER A 661 11.13 2.31 46.32
CA SER A 661 11.66 3.08 47.46
C SER A 661 11.27 4.56 47.40
N LEU A 662 11.27 5.16 46.20
CA LEU A 662 10.80 6.53 46.00
C LEU A 662 9.27 6.65 46.22
N ALA A 663 8.49 5.73 45.66
CA ALA A 663 7.04 5.69 45.82
C ALA A 663 6.64 5.50 47.29
N PHE A 664 7.35 4.62 48.02
CA PHE A 664 7.20 4.45 49.46
C PHE A 664 7.47 5.77 50.20
N TYR A 665 8.60 6.45 49.92
CA TYR A 665 8.90 7.74 50.55
C TYR A 665 7.82 8.80 50.29
N ILE A 666 7.33 8.91 49.05
CA ILE A 666 6.24 9.84 48.69
C ILE A 666 4.93 9.44 49.38
N SER A 667 4.64 8.15 49.56
CA SER A 667 3.44 7.68 50.26
C SER A 667 3.38 8.07 51.75
N LEU A 668 4.53 8.40 52.37
CA LEU A 668 4.57 8.89 53.75
C LEU A 668 4.03 10.31 53.92
N ILE A 669 3.79 11.06 52.84
CA ILE A 669 3.18 12.41 52.89
C ILE A 669 1.80 12.36 53.57
N SER A 670 0.98 11.36 53.23
CA SER A 670 -0.32 11.12 53.88
C SER A 670 -0.17 10.56 55.29
N THR A 671 0.77 9.63 55.52
CA THR A 671 1.05 9.06 56.86
C THR A 671 1.49 10.13 57.87
N PHE A 672 2.27 11.13 57.44
CA PHE A 672 2.73 12.25 58.26
C PHE A 672 1.82 13.50 58.18
N SER A 673 0.63 13.39 57.57
CA SER A 673 -0.34 14.48 57.37
C SER A 673 0.22 15.80 56.83
N ILE A 674 1.24 15.71 55.96
CA ILE A 674 1.94 16.88 55.39
C ILE A 674 1.00 17.59 54.40
N THR A 675 0.52 18.77 54.79
CA THR A 675 -0.48 19.56 54.06
C THR A 675 0.08 20.89 53.59
N GLY A 676 -0.45 21.40 52.47
CA GLY A 676 0.00 22.62 51.80
C GLY A 676 1.15 22.38 50.80
N PHE A 677 1.09 23.06 49.66
CA PHE A 677 2.02 22.87 48.54
C PHE A 677 3.49 23.10 48.96
N ALA A 678 3.78 24.19 49.67
CA ALA A 678 5.13 24.49 50.15
C ALA A 678 5.69 23.37 51.05
N SER A 679 4.90 22.85 51.99
CA SER A 679 5.27 21.75 52.89
C SER A 679 5.61 20.47 52.12
N VAL A 680 4.81 20.15 51.11
CA VAL A 680 5.03 18.99 50.23
C VAL A 680 6.30 19.14 49.40
N ILE A 681 6.56 20.31 48.80
CA ILE A 681 7.80 20.55 48.05
C ILE A 681 9.02 20.48 48.99
N TRP A 682 8.96 21.08 50.19
CA TRP A 682 10.03 20.96 51.19
C TRP A 682 10.35 19.51 51.57
N PHE A 683 9.34 18.65 51.71
CA PHE A 683 9.54 17.21 51.96
C PHE A 683 10.17 16.52 50.74
N VAL A 684 9.58 16.70 49.55
CA VAL A 684 10.01 16.01 48.31
C VAL A 684 11.41 16.44 47.85
N VAL A 685 11.85 17.67 48.14
CA VAL A 685 13.22 18.18 47.90
C VAL A 685 14.31 17.34 48.58
N PHE A 686 14.00 16.59 49.65
CA PHE A 686 14.94 15.65 50.27
C PHE A 686 14.98 14.27 49.60
N ALA A 687 14.04 13.90 48.72
CA ALA A 687 14.03 12.59 48.08
C ALA A 687 15.30 12.29 47.26
N PRO A 688 15.88 13.21 46.46
CA PRO A 688 17.18 13.03 45.82
C PRO A 688 18.33 12.78 46.81
N VAL A 689 18.30 13.45 47.97
CA VAL A 689 19.33 13.31 49.01
C VAL A 689 19.25 11.91 49.62
N LEU A 690 18.05 11.44 49.96
CA LEU A 690 17.82 10.09 50.50
C LEU A 690 18.17 8.99 49.49
N LEU A 691 17.88 9.18 48.19
CA LEU A 691 18.27 8.25 47.14
C LEU A 691 19.79 8.18 46.96
N LEU A 692 20.53 9.30 47.08
CA LEU A 692 22.00 9.31 47.06
C LEU A 692 22.63 8.71 48.32
N ILE A 693 21.97 8.84 49.48
CA ILE A 693 22.34 8.13 50.71
C ILE A 693 22.13 6.62 50.52
N ALA A 694 21.02 6.19 49.92
CA ALA A 694 20.73 4.79 49.63
C ALA A 694 21.72 4.18 48.61
N ASP A 695 22.04 4.89 47.51
CA ASP A 695 23.16 4.55 46.60
C ASP A 695 24.45 4.29 47.40
N ARG A 696 24.82 5.23 48.28
CA ARG A 696 26.09 5.14 49.00
C ARG A 696 26.15 4.03 50.05
N TYR A 697 25.08 3.79 50.81
CA TYR A 697 25.06 2.78 51.88
C TYR A 697 24.61 1.39 51.41
N ALA A 698 23.50 1.29 50.66
CA ALA A 698 23.05 -0.01 50.15
C ALA A 698 23.96 -0.54 49.04
N GLY A 699 24.59 0.35 48.27
CA GLY A 699 25.62 0.03 47.28
C GLY A 699 26.89 -0.61 47.85
N ILE A 700 27.10 -0.59 49.18
CA ILE A 700 28.18 -1.36 49.82
C ILE A 700 27.87 -2.86 49.77
N TYR A 701 26.60 -3.24 49.91
CA TYR A 701 26.13 -4.63 49.93
C TYR A 701 25.67 -5.15 48.56
N ALA A 702 25.29 -4.25 47.64
CA ALA A 702 24.85 -4.59 46.29
C ALA A 702 25.35 -3.54 45.28
N GLU A 703 26.50 -3.76 44.65
CA GLU A 703 27.10 -2.76 43.74
C GLU A 703 26.19 -2.40 42.54
N GLY A 704 25.47 -3.38 41.98
CA GLY A 704 24.51 -3.16 40.88
C GLY A 704 23.32 -2.25 41.22
N LEU A 705 23.09 -1.92 42.50
CA LEU A 705 22.05 -0.95 42.92
C LEU A 705 22.43 0.50 42.57
N LYS A 706 23.74 0.82 42.67
CA LYS A 706 24.27 2.19 42.60
C LYS A 706 23.77 3.03 41.41
N PRO A 707 23.92 2.59 40.13
CA PRO A 707 23.55 3.44 38.99
C PRO A 707 22.07 3.81 38.99
N TYR A 708 21.18 2.92 39.42
CA TYR A 708 19.74 3.16 39.39
C TYR A 708 19.31 4.21 40.42
N PHE A 709 19.79 4.10 41.66
CA PHE A 709 19.52 5.10 42.70
C PHE A 709 20.18 6.45 42.39
N PHE A 710 21.44 6.44 41.89
CA PHE A 710 22.15 7.66 41.51
C PHE A 710 21.44 8.43 40.39
N TRP A 711 21.00 7.75 39.32
CA TRP A 711 20.31 8.42 38.21
C TRP A 711 18.88 8.79 38.55
N LEU A 712 18.15 7.96 39.30
CA LEU A 712 16.80 8.30 39.77
C LEU A 712 16.81 9.56 40.65
N ALA A 713 17.79 9.70 41.55
CA ALA A 713 17.94 10.91 42.37
C ALA A 713 18.03 12.19 41.52
N HIS A 714 18.85 12.17 40.46
CA HIS A 714 19.03 13.34 39.60
C HIS A 714 17.84 13.59 38.66
N ALA A 715 17.14 12.54 38.22
CA ALA A 715 15.89 12.68 37.46
C ALA A 715 14.79 13.32 38.32
N VAL A 716 14.62 12.85 39.57
CA VAL A 716 13.69 13.42 40.54
C VAL A 716 14.06 14.88 40.85
N GLN A 717 15.34 15.18 41.04
CA GLN A 717 15.83 16.55 41.27
C GLN A 717 15.49 17.50 40.10
N PHE A 718 15.54 17.02 38.85
CA PHE A 718 15.14 17.81 37.69
C PHE A 718 13.64 18.14 37.68
N PHE A 719 12.77 17.17 37.99
CA PHE A 719 11.32 17.43 38.09
C PHE A 719 10.98 18.37 39.26
N ILE A 720 11.68 18.27 40.38
CA ILE A 720 11.55 19.18 41.53
C ILE A 720 11.97 20.60 41.12
N MET A 721 13.11 20.76 40.45
CA MET A 721 13.54 22.04 39.89
C MET A 721 12.49 22.65 38.94
N LEU A 722 11.87 21.84 38.08
CA LEU A 722 10.82 22.28 37.17
C LEU A 722 9.57 22.77 37.93
N LEU A 723 9.14 22.06 38.98
CA LEU A 723 8.02 22.49 39.83
C LEU A 723 8.30 23.80 40.56
N ILE A 724 9.53 24.01 41.04
CA ILE A 724 9.94 25.27 41.69
C ILE A 724 9.93 26.43 40.67
N VAL A 725 10.42 26.20 39.45
CA VAL A 725 10.36 27.20 38.35
C VAL A 725 8.91 27.56 37.99
N LEU A 726 8.01 26.58 37.95
CA LEU A 726 6.60 26.81 37.63
C LEU A 726 5.87 27.61 38.73
N ASP A 727 6.12 27.33 40.02
CA ASP A 727 5.63 28.17 41.12
C ASP A 727 6.15 29.61 40.99
N GLN A 728 7.47 29.76 40.77
CA GLN A 728 8.13 31.07 40.65
C GLN A 728 7.66 31.91 39.46
N LEU A 729 6.96 31.33 38.48
CA LEU A 729 6.38 32.03 37.32
C LEU A 729 4.88 32.32 37.46
N VAL A 730 4.16 31.70 38.40
CA VAL A 730 2.68 31.71 38.42
C VAL A 730 2.07 32.03 39.80
N VAL A 731 2.64 31.53 40.90
CA VAL A 731 2.02 31.59 42.23
C VAL A 731 2.94 32.19 43.30
N HIS A 732 4.25 32.09 43.10
CA HIS A 732 5.32 32.69 43.92
C HIS A 732 5.27 32.33 45.42
N GLN A 733 4.78 31.13 45.78
CA GLN A 733 4.64 30.72 47.19
C GLN A 733 5.96 30.20 47.80
N LEU A 734 6.86 29.66 46.98
CA LEU A 734 8.10 29.05 47.46
C LEU A 734 9.18 30.11 47.70
N ASN A 735 9.73 30.13 48.91
CA ASN A 735 10.90 30.96 49.22
C ASN A 735 12.11 30.45 48.39
N PRO A 736 12.79 31.31 47.60
CA PRO A 736 13.90 30.92 46.72
C PRO A 736 15.08 30.22 47.41
N ILE A 737 15.23 30.33 48.74
CA ILE A 737 16.22 29.59 49.54
C ILE A 737 16.15 28.07 49.32
N ILE A 738 14.97 27.53 48.97
CA ILE A 738 14.79 26.10 48.69
C ILE A 738 15.72 25.59 47.57
N LEU A 739 16.14 26.46 46.65
CA LEU A 739 17.06 26.15 45.54
C LEU A 739 18.51 25.88 45.97
N PHE A 740 18.90 26.21 47.21
CA PHE A 740 20.21 25.84 47.73
C PHE A 740 20.40 24.32 47.87
N ILE A 741 19.32 23.55 48.06
CA ILE A 741 19.38 22.09 48.13
C ILE A 741 19.73 21.45 46.76
N PRO A 742 18.99 21.70 45.66
CA PRO A 742 19.39 21.22 44.33
C PRO A 742 20.73 21.77 43.87
N LEU A 743 21.08 23.03 44.18
CA LEU A 743 22.41 23.59 43.90
C LEU A 743 23.52 22.79 44.62
N THR A 744 23.33 22.47 45.89
CA THR A 744 24.29 21.68 46.68
C THR A 744 24.41 20.25 46.15
N VAL A 745 23.31 19.61 45.76
CA VAL A 745 23.31 18.27 45.14
C VAL A 745 24.06 18.29 43.80
N TYR A 746 23.82 19.27 42.93
CA TYR A 746 24.56 19.39 41.67
C TYR A 746 26.05 19.69 41.88
N ILE A 747 26.43 20.53 42.85
CA ILE A 747 27.84 20.77 43.20
C ILE A 747 28.50 19.49 43.73
N TYR A 748 27.84 18.76 44.63
CA TYR A 748 28.33 17.47 45.16
C TYR A 748 28.59 16.45 44.04
N SER A 749 27.62 16.26 43.14
CA SER A 749 27.77 15.35 41.98
C SER A 749 28.79 15.84 40.94
N THR A 750 28.99 17.16 40.81
CA THR A 750 30.07 17.75 39.99
C THR A 750 31.46 17.43 40.56
N LEU A 751 31.61 17.42 41.89
CA LEU A 751 32.87 17.14 42.58
C LEU A 751 33.22 15.64 42.64
N ILE A 752 32.21 14.76 42.69
CA ILE A 752 32.38 13.30 42.73
C ILE A 752 32.43 12.66 41.34
N GLY A 753 31.93 13.34 40.30
CA GLY A 753 31.88 12.85 38.93
C GLY A 753 33.25 12.40 38.39
N LYS A 754 33.40 11.10 38.14
CA LYS A 754 34.64 10.51 37.59
C LYS A 754 34.78 10.69 36.08
N VAL A 755 33.68 10.98 35.37
CA VAL A 755 33.66 11.07 33.90
C VAL A 755 33.37 12.51 33.47
N GLU A 756 34.19 13.04 32.55
CA GLU A 756 34.17 14.46 32.14
C GLU A 756 32.79 14.96 31.68
N TRP A 757 31.97 14.11 31.06
CA TRP A 757 30.61 14.49 30.64
C TRP A 757 29.63 14.61 31.82
N GLN A 758 29.78 13.79 32.86
CA GLN A 758 28.97 13.87 34.08
C GLN A 758 29.31 15.14 34.86
N VAL A 759 30.62 15.43 35.00
CA VAL A 759 31.11 16.67 35.62
C VAL A 759 30.56 17.89 34.89
N LYS A 760 30.55 17.90 33.55
CA LYS A 760 29.94 18.99 32.76
C LYS A 760 28.42 19.07 32.94
N LEU A 761 27.71 17.94 32.91
CA LEU A 761 26.25 17.92 33.05
C LEU A 761 25.82 18.52 34.40
N PHE A 762 26.40 18.07 35.50
CA PHE A 762 26.05 18.59 36.83
C PHE A 762 26.57 20.01 37.06
N LEU A 763 27.72 20.40 36.49
CA LEU A 763 28.21 21.78 36.51
C LEU A 763 27.22 22.72 35.79
N TYR A 764 26.75 22.33 34.60
CA TYR A 764 25.82 23.14 33.80
C TYR A 764 24.43 23.18 34.46
N ALA A 765 23.97 22.09 35.06
CA ALA A 765 22.75 22.08 35.87
C ALA A 765 22.86 23.04 37.06
N GLY A 766 23.97 23.03 37.79
CA GLY A 766 24.25 23.97 38.88
C GLY A 766 24.33 25.43 38.43
N LEU A 767 24.97 25.71 37.29
CA LEU A 767 24.98 27.04 36.68
C LEU A 767 23.57 27.51 36.30
N SER A 768 22.71 26.62 35.80
CA SER A 768 21.30 26.92 35.50
C SER A 768 20.45 27.22 36.74
N VAL A 769 20.87 26.84 37.95
CA VAL A 769 20.16 27.26 39.18
C VAL A 769 20.38 28.75 39.47
N ILE A 770 21.51 29.35 39.04
CA ILE A 770 21.84 30.75 39.32
C ILE A 770 20.80 31.74 38.76
N PRO A 771 20.42 31.72 37.46
CA PRO A 771 19.38 32.62 36.95
C PRO A 771 17.99 32.33 37.51
N VAL A 772 17.66 31.06 37.79
CA VAL A 772 16.39 30.70 38.44
C VAL A 772 16.32 31.26 39.86
N LEU A 773 17.41 31.17 40.63
CA LEU A 773 17.51 31.74 41.97
C LEU A 773 17.38 33.27 41.92
N LEU A 774 18.10 33.95 41.05
CA LEU A 774 18.04 35.42 40.93
C LEU A 774 16.66 35.91 40.45
N ALA A 775 16.03 35.21 39.51
CA ALA A 775 14.64 35.45 39.10
C ALA A 775 13.65 35.23 40.25
N GLY A 776 13.77 34.11 40.98
CA GLY A 776 12.92 33.80 42.13
C GLY A 776 13.03 34.85 43.24
N TYR A 777 14.24 35.31 43.56
CA TYR A 777 14.45 36.43 44.49
C TYR A 777 13.81 37.73 43.98
N SER A 778 13.89 38.02 42.67
CA SER A 778 13.25 39.19 42.07
C SER A 778 11.72 39.17 42.22
N PHE A 779 11.07 38.06 41.88
CA PHE A 779 9.61 37.93 42.02
C PHE A 779 9.17 37.93 43.50
N TYR A 780 9.84 37.17 44.37
CA TYR A 780 9.48 37.05 45.78
C TYR A 780 9.56 38.39 46.54
N PHE A 781 10.56 39.22 46.22
CA PHE A 781 10.72 40.57 46.81
C PHE A 781 10.15 41.71 45.95
N LYS A 782 9.43 41.39 44.85
CA LYS A 782 8.84 42.36 43.90
C LYS A 782 9.84 43.40 43.33
N LEU A 783 11.07 42.97 43.09
CA LEU A 783 12.15 43.81 42.53
C LEU A 783 12.03 43.98 40.99
N THR A 784 11.00 43.40 40.38
CA THR A 784 10.63 43.55 38.96
C THR A 784 10.26 44.97 38.57
N ASP A 785 9.74 45.74 39.52
CA ASP A 785 9.22 47.10 39.29
C ASP A 785 10.37 48.12 39.14
N ALA A 786 11.55 47.79 39.66
CA ALA A 786 12.77 48.60 39.58
C ALA A 786 13.76 48.12 38.50
N ILE A 787 13.75 46.82 38.17
CA ILE A 787 14.60 46.21 37.14
C ILE A 787 13.73 45.22 36.34
N PRO A 788 13.51 45.41 35.03
CA PRO A 788 12.71 44.49 34.24
C PRO A 788 13.32 43.07 34.21
N PHE A 789 12.45 42.06 34.28
CA PHE A 789 12.80 40.63 34.42
C PHE A 789 13.97 40.16 33.54
N ALA A 790 14.02 40.56 32.28
CA ALA A 790 15.06 40.13 31.34
C ALA A 790 16.49 40.57 31.74
N TYR A 791 16.65 41.69 32.47
CA TYR A 791 17.98 42.15 32.91
C TYR A 791 18.59 41.22 33.98
N TYR A 792 17.79 40.41 34.69
CA TYR A 792 18.32 39.40 35.61
C TYR A 792 19.11 38.29 34.88
N PHE A 793 18.86 38.05 33.59
CA PHE A 793 19.69 37.16 32.77
C PHE A 793 21.06 37.80 32.45
N ILE A 794 21.10 39.10 32.12
CA ILE A 794 22.37 39.84 31.99
C ILE A 794 23.15 39.82 33.32
N ILE A 795 22.49 40.11 34.45
CA ILE A 795 23.11 40.06 35.78
C ILE A 795 23.66 38.65 36.08
N SER A 796 22.89 37.60 35.79
CA SER A 796 23.33 36.20 35.92
C SER A 796 24.57 35.91 35.06
N SER A 797 24.57 36.35 33.80
CA SER A 797 25.72 36.21 32.90
C SER A 797 26.95 36.95 33.42
N VAL A 798 26.79 38.16 33.98
CA VAL A 798 27.90 38.93 34.56
C VAL A 798 28.46 38.24 35.81
N ILE A 799 27.59 37.72 36.69
CA ILE A 799 28.01 36.94 37.88
C ILE A 799 28.79 35.67 37.46
N MET A 800 28.32 34.94 36.45
CA MET A 800 29.05 33.78 35.92
C MET A 800 30.41 34.20 35.32
N VAL A 801 30.49 35.33 34.63
CA VAL A 801 31.75 35.86 34.09
C VAL A 801 32.72 36.25 35.22
N LEU A 802 32.24 36.82 36.33
CA LEU A 802 33.05 37.11 37.52
C LEU A 802 33.61 35.82 38.15
N VAL A 803 32.79 34.76 38.31
CA VAL A 803 33.25 33.43 38.76
C VAL A 803 34.27 32.84 37.77
N TRP A 804 34.05 33.00 36.46
CA TRP A 804 35.00 32.58 35.43
C TRP A 804 36.33 33.34 35.47
N PHE A 805 36.40 34.54 36.05
CA PHE A 805 37.67 35.21 36.31
C PHE A 805 38.48 34.55 37.44
N THR A 806 37.85 33.99 38.48
CA THR A 806 38.55 33.46 39.67
C THR A 806 38.97 31.98 39.57
N VAL A 807 38.25 31.14 38.83
CA VAL A 807 38.51 29.68 38.80
C VAL A 807 39.78 29.25 38.01
N PRO A 808 40.36 28.05 38.28
CA PRO A 808 41.52 27.55 37.52
C PRO A 808 41.24 27.29 36.03
N LEU A 809 42.30 27.26 35.20
CA LEU A 809 42.21 27.15 33.73
C LEU A 809 41.38 25.96 33.22
N LEU A 810 41.43 24.80 33.90
CA LEU A 810 40.62 23.62 33.56
C LEU A 810 39.12 23.90 33.75
N TRP A 811 38.74 24.57 34.83
CA TRP A 811 37.36 24.96 35.10
C TRP A 811 36.90 26.07 34.17
N LYS A 812 37.77 27.04 33.82
CA LYS A 812 37.46 28.03 32.76
C LYS A 812 37.07 27.33 31.45
N ARG A 813 37.86 26.33 31.01
CA ARG A 813 37.58 25.51 29.81
C ARG A 813 36.27 24.71 29.86
N ARG A 814 35.80 24.33 31.05
CA ARG A 814 34.47 23.71 31.22
C ARG A 814 33.36 24.77 31.14
N ILE A 815 33.54 25.89 31.84
CA ILE A 815 32.52 26.94 32.00
C ILE A 815 32.31 27.77 30.72
N ASP A 816 33.33 27.91 29.86
CA ASP A 816 33.23 28.62 28.55
C ASP A 816 32.01 28.18 27.72
N TRP A 817 31.79 26.87 27.65
CA TRP A 817 30.75 26.22 26.85
C TRP A 817 29.34 26.44 27.41
N TYR A 818 29.21 26.92 28.65
CA TYR A 818 27.94 27.34 29.22
C TYR A 818 27.77 28.85 29.11
N ILE A 819 28.76 29.63 29.57
CA ILE A 819 28.66 31.10 29.63
C ILE A 819 28.39 31.70 28.25
N VAL A 820 29.16 31.37 27.23
CA VAL A 820 29.05 32.08 25.95
C VAL A 820 27.67 31.87 25.28
N PRO A 821 27.13 30.64 25.20
CA PRO A 821 25.73 30.45 24.77
C PRO A 821 24.72 31.14 25.71
N PHE A 822 24.90 31.05 27.03
CA PHE A 822 23.98 31.68 27.99
C PHE A 822 23.96 33.21 27.87
N SER A 823 25.11 33.86 27.62
CA SER A 823 25.18 35.30 27.37
C SER A 823 24.46 35.71 26.09
N ILE A 824 24.56 34.91 25.02
CA ILE A 824 23.82 35.16 23.76
C ILE A 824 22.31 34.99 23.99
N VAL A 825 21.89 33.96 24.73
CA VAL A 825 20.47 33.79 25.14
C VAL A 825 20.01 34.96 26.02
N SER A 826 20.85 35.45 26.94
CA SER A 826 20.55 36.59 27.81
C SER A 826 20.30 37.88 27.00
N LEU A 827 21.10 38.10 25.93
CA LEU A 827 20.91 39.22 25.02
C LEU A 827 19.60 39.06 24.21
N ILE A 828 19.30 37.86 23.72
CA ILE A 828 18.03 37.54 23.05
C ILE A 828 16.84 37.82 23.98
N THR A 829 16.88 37.40 25.24
CA THR A 829 15.78 37.63 26.19
C THR A 829 15.54 39.10 26.49
N VAL A 830 16.58 39.95 26.53
CA VAL A 830 16.39 41.40 26.71
C VAL A 830 15.79 42.05 25.46
N VAL A 831 16.29 41.70 24.28
CA VAL A 831 15.76 42.20 23.00
C VAL A 831 14.32 41.72 22.73
N ALA A 832 13.92 40.55 23.23
CA ALA A 832 12.60 39.97 22.95
C ALA A 832 11.49 40.33 23.96
N LEU A 833 11.83 40.84 25.15
CA LEU A 833 10.87 40.96 26.28
C LEU A 833 10.61 42.39 26.76
N GLY A 834 11.26 43.41 26.21
CA GLY A 834 10.93 44.79 26.56
C GLY A 834 11.60 45.85 25.67
N PRO A 835 10.93 46.99 25.43
CA PRO A 835 11.52 48.11 24.71
C PRO A 835 12.65 48.75 25.52
N ILE A 836 13.71 49.19 24.85
CA ILE A 836 14.83 49.91 25.46
C ILE A 836 14.41 51.38 25.61
N SER A 837 14.05 51.75 26.82
CA SER A 837 13.30 52.95 27.15
C SER A 837 14.15 54.07 27.77
N THR A 838 15.24 53.71 28.47
CA THR A 838 16.17 54.69 29.06
C THR A 838 17.55 54.66 28.41
N PRO A 839 18.28 55.80 28.39
CA PRO A 839 19.67 55.83 27.93
C PRO A 839 20.60 54.88 28.71
N ALA A 840 20.30 54.61 29.99
CA ALA A 840 21.06 53.68 30.82
C ALA A 840 20.91 52.23 30.34
N GLU A 841 19.68 51.79 30.04
CA GLU A 841 19.41 50.47 29.43
C GLU A 841 20.19 50.31 28.11
N LEU A 842 20.12 51.31 27.22
CA LEU A 842 20.81 51.27 25.93
C LEU A 842 22.34 51.12 26.09
N VAL A 843 22.94 51.86 27.03
CA VAL A 843 24.38 51.74 27.36
C VAL A 843 24.71 50.37 27.96
N VAL A 844 23.87 49.81 28.84
CA VAL A 844 24.06 48.47 29.41
C VAL A 844 24.00 47.39 28.34
N VAL A 845 23.00 47.43 27.45
CA VAL A 845 22.83 46.44 26.38
C VAL A 845 23.97 46.52 25.35
N ILE A 846 24.37 47.72 24.93
CA ILE A 846 25.53 47.90 24.03
C ILE A 846 26.82 47.41 24.69
N SER A 847 27.03 47.70 25.98
CA SER A 847 28.18 47.19 26.75
C SER A 847 28.18 45.65 26.85
N PHE A 848 27.00 45.04 26.95
CA PHE A 848 26.85 43.58 26.98
C PHE A 848 27.13 42.93 25.62
N VAL A 849 26.72 43.55 24.50
CA VAL A 849 27.13 43.15 23.15
C VAL A 849 28.67 43.17 23.02
N ILE A 850 29.32 44.24 23.49
CA ILE A 850 30.79 44.37 23.48
C ILE A 850 31.45 43.29 24.36
N LEU A 851 30.87 42.97 25.53
CA LEU A 851 31.36 41.89 26.40
C LEU A 851 31.29 40.51 25.71
N ILE A 852 30.20 40.20 25.00
CA ILE A 852 30.06 38.95 24.24
C ILE A 852 31.11 38.89 23.12
N LEU A 853 31.31 39.97 22.37
CA LEU A 853 32.33 40.05 21.32
C LEU A 853 33.75 39.85 21.89
N TYR A 854 34.05 40.44 23.06
CA TYR A 854 35.33 40.22 23.77
C TYR A 854 35.53 38.74 24.16
N LEU A 855 34.51 38.08 24.73
CA LEU A 855 34.58 36.66 25.09
C LEU A 855 34.82 35.78 23.86
N LEU A 856 34.12 36.05 22.75
CA LEU A 856 34.26 35.32 21.49
C LEU A 856 35.65 35.49 20.85
N HIS A 857 36.18 36.71 20.78
CA HIS A 857 37.55 36.95 20.32
C HIS A 857 38.59 36.27 21.23
N LYS A 858 38.44 36.37 22.56
CA LYS A 858 39.33 35.71 23.54
C LYS A 858 39.32 34.19 23.44
N ARG A 859 38.25 33.60 22.93
CA ARG A 859 38.13 32.15 22.62
C ARG A 859 38.37 31.78 21.16
N LYS A 860 38.60 32.75 20.28
CA LYS A 860 38.70 32.58 18.81
C LYS A 860 37.47 31.91 18.18
N TRP A 861 36.30 32.00 18.81
CA TRP A 861 35.05 31.41 18.33
C TRP A 861 34.40 32.30 17.26
N MET A 862 35.14 32.50 16.16
CA MET A 862 34.84 33.54 15.17
C MET A 862 33.53 33.29 14.40
N THR A 863 33.08 32.04 14.28
CA THR A 863 31.79 31.69 13.67
C THR A 863 30.60 32.22 14.46
N LEU A 864 30.69 32.30 15.78
CA LEU A 864 29.61 32.76 16.66
C LEU A 864 29.48 34.29 16.73
N LEU A 865 30.43 35.05 16.16
CA LEU A 865 30.36 36.53 16.10
C LEU A 865 29.12 37.04 15.36
N LEU A 866 28.56 36.24 14.44
CA LEU A 866 27.33 36.56 13.72
C LEU A 866 26.16 36.88 14.67
N PHE A 867 26.02 36.16 15.78
CA PHE A 867 24.86 36.31 16.68
C PHE A 867 24.80 37.68 17.38
N PRO A 868 25.81 38.13 18.17
CA PRO A 868 25.77 39.45 18.80
C PRO A 868 25.76 40.61 17.80
N LEU A 869 26.37 40.44 16.61
CA LEU A 869 26.36 41.47 15.56
C LEU A 869 24.99 41.59 14.87
N LEU A 870 24.26 40.50 14.65
CA LEU A 870 22.90 40.56 14.12
C LEU A 870 21.94 41.10 15.19
N LEU A 871 22.08 40.66 16.45
CA LEU A 871 21.29 41.15 17.57
C LEU A 871 21.47 42.65 17.82
N SER A 872 22.63 43.25 17.51
CA SER A 872 22.81 44.70 17.62
C SER A 872 21.99 45.52 16.62
N ILE A 873 21.43 44.92 15.56
CA ILE A 873 20.42 45.58 14.72
C ILE A 873 19.08 45.64 15.47
N LEU A 874 18.64 44.53 16.07
CA LEU A 874 17.40 44.46 16.83
C LEU A 874 17.43 45.35 18.10
N VAL A 875 18.61 45.59 18.69
CA VAL A 875 18.79 46.58 19.76
C VAL A 875 18.46 48.02 19.31
N TRP A 876 18.72 48.37 18.04
CA TRP A 876 18.31 49.67 17.47
C TRP A 876 16.84 49.72 17.06
N ASP A 877 16.19 48.57 16.92
CA ASP A 877 14.79 48.42 16.56
C ASP A 877 13.86 48.51 17.78
N GLN A 878 14.31 47.95 18.91
CA GLN A 878 13.54 47.92 20.16
C GLN A 878 13.71 49.17 21.03
N GLN A 879 14.55 50.14 20.64
CA GLN A 879 14.68 51.41 21.38
C GLN A 879 13.59 52.42 20.98
N THR A 880 13.09 53.18 21.95
CA THR A 880 12.03 54.18 21.74
C THR A 880 12.52 55.63 21.79
N LEU A 881 13.85 55.83 21.87
CA LEU A 881 14.50 57.10 22.16
C LEU A 881 14.84 57.93 20.91
N ILE A 882 14.97 57.29 19.74
CA ILE A 882 15.61 57.89 18.56
C ILE A 882 14.67 57.85 17.36
N THR A 883 14.53 59.00 16.68
CA THR A 883 13.63 59.14 15.53
C THR A 883 14.10 58.33 14.30
N PRO A 884 13.18 57.84 13.43
CA PRO A 884 13.56 57.05 12.25
C PRO A 884 14.58 57.73 11.31
N LYS A 885 14.50 59.06 11.15
CA LYS A 885 15.47 59.83 10.34
C LYS A 885 16.88 59.81 10.94
N MET A 886 17.00 59.87 12.27
CA MET A 886 18.28 59.70 12.96
C MET A 886 18.75 58.25 12.91
N LEU A 887 17.84 57.29 12.91
CA LEU A 887 18.13 55.85 12.83
C LEU A 887 18.74 55.46 11.47
N THR A 888 18.31 56.10 10.36
CA THR A 888 19.02 56.01 9.06
C THR A 888 20.47 56.49 9.17
N GLY A 889 20.70 57.63 9.83
CA GLY A 889 22.04 58.18 10.07
C GLY A 889 22.92 57.25 10.91
N ILE A 890 22.39 56.71 12.01
CA ILE A 890 23.07 55.73 12.88
C ILE A 890 23.39 54.45 12.09
N SER A 891 22.47 53.98 11.24
CA SER A 891 22.70 52.80 10.41
C SER A 891 23.87 53.00 9.42
N ILE A 892 24.03 54.20 8.87
CA ILE A 892 25.17 54.56 8.02
C ILE A 892 26.48 54.61 8.84
N VAL A 893 26.44 55.15 10.07
CA VAL A 893 27.60 55.12 10.98
C VAL A 893 27.97 53.68 11.34
N CYS A 894 27.01 52.84 11.71
CA CYS A 894 27.22 51.41 12.00
C CYS A 894 27.78 50.65 10.78
N PHE A 895 27.29 50.91 9.57
CA PHE A 895 27.86 50.38 8.33
C PHE A 895 29.36 50.70 8.22
N PHE A 896 29.76 51.96 8.40
CA PHE A 896 31.19 52.34 8.31
C PHE A 896 32.02 51.77 9.46
N VAL A 897 31.52 51.79 10.71
CA VAL A 897 32.23 51.23 11.88
C VAL A 897 32.49 49.73 11.67
N LEU A 898 31.48 48.96 11.25
CA LEU A 898 31.62 47.52 11.02
C LEU A 898 32.49 47.20 9.79
N LEU A 899 32.38 47.97 8.70
CA LEU A 899 33.20 47.81 7.50
C LEU A 899 34.69 48.12 7.77
N ILE A 900 34.97 49.10 8.64
CA ILE A 900 36.33 49.41 9.12
C ILE A 900 36.81 48.30 10.05
N ALA A 901 36.02 47.89 11.04
CA ALA A 901 36.37 46.82 11.98
C ALA A 901 36.70 45.50 11.25
N GLY A 902 35.85 45.07 10.31
CA GLY A 902 36.10 43.89 9.49
C GLY A 902 37.38 43.97 8.67
N ARG A 903 37.69 45.14 8.11
CA ARG A 903 38.93 45.39 7.35
C ARG A 903 40.19 45.44 8.22
N VAL A 904 40.08 45.84 9.49
CA VAL A 904 41.20 45.85 10.46
C VAL A 904 41.43 44.46 11.06
N LEU A 905 40.36 43.72 11.34
CA LEU A 905 40.42 42.40 12.00
C LEU A 905 40.68 41.24 11.02
N TYR A 906 40.27 41.37 9.75
CA TYR A 906 40.38 40.29 8.75
C TYR A 906 41.04 40.78 7.45
N ALA A 907 42.12 40.10 7.02
CA ALA A 907 42.79 40.42 5.75
C ALA A 907 41.93 40.07 4.51
N LYS A 908 41.19 38.95 4.56
CA LYS A 908 40.32 38.45 3.49
C LYS A 908 38.88 38.32 3.99
N LEU A 909 37.90 38.33 3.08
CA LEU A 909 36.47 38.23 3.44
C LEU A 909 36.12 36.85 3.98
N CYS A 910 36.66 35.80 3.36
CA CYS A 910 36.63 34.42 3.83
C CYS A 910 38.04 33.82 3.68
N GLN A 911 38.57 33.20 4.73
CA GLN A 911 39.87 32.51 4.72
C GLN A 911 39.73 31.16 5.42
N LYS A 912 40.11 30.07 4.75
CA LYS A 912 40.24 28.76 5.40
C LYS A 912 41.62 28.65 6.06
N VAL A 913 41.68 28.22 7.32
CA VAL A 913 42.93 28.01 8.07
C VAL A 913 42.82 26.67 8.81
N GLY A 914 43.50 25.64 8.30
CA GLY A 914 43.24 24.26 8.72
C GLY A 914 41.90 23.78 8.18
N GLU A 915 41.05 23.22 9.05
CA GLU A 915 39.68 22.84 8.69
C GLU A 915 38.69 24.02 8.83
N ASP A 916 38.98 24.96 9.74
CA ASP A 916 38.10 26.08 10.09
C ASP A 916 38.03 27.18 9.02
N TRP A 917 36.84 27.79 8.91
CA TRP A 917 36.56 28.95 8.08
C TRP A 917 36.50 30.23 8.91
N PHE A 918 37.43 31.14 8.67
CA PHE A 918 37.45 32.48 9.23
C PHE A 918 36.71 33.42 8.27
N ILE A 919 35.52 33.85 8.68
CA ILE A 919 34.62 34.72 7.91
C ILE A 919 34.57 36.09 8.59
N ASP A 920 34.69 37.16 7.81
CA ASP A 920 34.54 38.54 8.29
C ASP A 920 33.05 38.90 8.45
N TRP A 921 32.46 38.46 9.56
CA TRP A 921 31.07 38.75 9.90
C TRP A 921 30.79 40.25 10.13
N TYR A 922 31.81 41.07 10.44
CA TYR A 922 31.63 42.52 10.54
C TYR A 922 31.33 43.13 9.16
N SER A 923 32.07 42.73 8.12
CA SER A 923 31.72 43.13 6.74
C SER A 923 30.35 42.62 6.30
N PHE A 924 29.95 41.40 6.67
CA PHE A 924 28.63 40.87 6.30
C PHE A 924 27.47 41.55 7.04
N ILE A 925 27.61 41.88 8.34
CA ILE A 925 26.57 42.60 9.08
C ILE A 925 26.54 44.09 8.72
N ALA A 926 27.66 44.70 8.28
CA ALA A 926 27.61 46.03 7.66
C ALA A 926 26.59 46.07 6.50
N LEU A 927 26.57 45.06 5.64
CA LEU A 927 25.57 44.95 4.56
C LEU A 927 24.12 44.86 5.09
N ALA A 928 23.89 44.19 6.23
CA ALA A 928 22.58 44.16 6.87
C ALA A 928 22.14 45.55 7.38
N TYR A 929 23.07 46.39 7.88
CA TYR A 929 22.78 47.80 8.21
C TYR A 929 22.45 48.66 6.96
N VAL A 930 22.87 48.28 5.75
CA VAL A 930 22.40 48.94 4.50
C VAL A 930 20.93 48.62 4.24
N GLY A 931 20.51 47.37 4.45
CA GLY A 931 19.11 46.96 4.39
C GLY A 931 18.25 47.66 5.45
N TYR A 932 18.77 47.74 6.69
CA TYR A 932 18.10 48.44 7.79
C TYR A 932 18.00 49.96 7.55
N ALA A 933 19.02 50.59 6.96
CA ALA A 933 18.92 51.98 6.52
C ALA A 933 17.82 52.20 5.47
N ALA A 934 17.58 51.20 4.59
CA ALA A 934 16.59 51.29 3.51
C ALA A 934 15.14 51.20 4.01
N SER A 935 14.84 50.46 5.08
CA SER A 935 13.47 50.34 5.62
C SER A 935 12.89 51.65 6.16
N PHE A 936 13.73 52.66 6.42
CA PHE A 936 13.30 54.00 6.86
C PHE A 936 13.21 55.04 5.72
N ILE A 937 13.37 54.61 4.46
CA ILE A 937 13.32 55.49 3.28
C ILE A 937 11.94 55.40 2.61
N GLY A 938 11.09 56.39 2.87
CA GLY A 938 9.75 56.51 2.30
C GLY A 938 9.70 57.15 0.90
N PRO A 939 8.54 57.11 0.22
CA PRO A 939 8.37 57.66 -1.14
C PRO A 939 8.54 59.18 -1.20
N GLU A 940 8.26 59.91 -0.11
CA GLU A 940 8.42 61.37 -0.02
C GLU A 940 9.88 61.83 0.15
N ASN A 941 10.83 60.91 0.35
CA ASN A 941 12.25 61.27 0.44
C ASN A 941 12.81 61.66 -0.94
N SER A 942 13.73 62.62 -0.97
CA SER A 942 14.43 63.03 -2.21
C SER A 942 15.16 61.85 -2.88
N VAL A 943 15.26 61.85 -4.21
CA VAL A 943 16.03 60.87 -5.01
C VAL A 943 17.43 60.64 -4.45
N TRP A 944 18.12 61.69 -4.01
CA TRP A 944 19.47 61.61 -3.43
C TRP A 944 19.54 60.75 -2.15
N ILE A 945 18.44 60.65 -1.40
CA ILE A 945 18.30 59.73 -0.26
C ILE A 945 17.89 58.33 -0.76
N LYS A 946 16.94 58.24 -1.71
CA LYS A 946 16.48 56.97 -2.31
C LYS A 946 17.62 56.17 -2.96
N ILE A 947 18.62 56.82 -3.59
CA ILE A 947 19.78 56.14 -4.19
C ILE A 947 20.84 55.69 -3.16
N LEU A 948 20.80 56.19 -1.93
CA LEU A 948 21.89 56.01 -0.95
C LEU A 948 22.14 54.53 -0.57
N PRO A 949 21.13 53.67 -0.31
CA PRO A 949 21.38 52.25 -0.03
C PRO A 949 22.04 51.52 -1.21
N TYR A 950 21.64 51.83 -2.44
CA TYR A 950 22.24 51.24 -3.65
C TYR A 950 23.69 51.70 -3.85
N MET A 951 24.00 52.96 -3.51
CA MET A 951 25.38 53.47 -3.53
C MET A 951 26.25 52.81 -2.44
N LEU A 952 25.73 52.63 -1.22
CA LEU A 952 26.44 51.92 -0.14
C LEU A 952 26.65 50.44 -0.46
N LEU A 953 25.67 49.79 -1.11
CA LEU A 953 25.78 48.42 -1.63
C LEU A 953 26.87 48.32 -2.71
N ALA A 954 26.88 49.23 -3.70
CA ALA A 954 27.90 49.27 -4.74
C ALA A 954 29.31 49.53 -4.15
N LEU A 955 29.42 50.43 -3.17
CA LEU A 955 30.65 50.71 -2.42
C LEU A 955 31.15 49.47 -1.66
N TRP A 956 30.25 48.78 -0.94
CA TRP A 956 30.57 47.54 -0.23
C TRP A 956 31.11 46.48 -1.19
N LEU A 957 30.37 46.18 -2.26
CA LEU A 957 30.77 45.22 -3.30
C LEU A 957 32.14 45.58 -3.87
N ALA A 958 32.37 46.85 -4.21
CA ALA A 958 33.64 47.34 -4.74
C ALA A 958 34.82 47.16 -3.76
N MET A 959 34.59 47.40 -2.47
CA MET A 959 35.63 47.25 -1.44
C MET A 959 36.02 45.78 -1.20
N GLN A 960 35.11 44.82 -1.38
CA GLN A 960 35.43 43.39 -1.23
C GLN A 960 36.19 42.78 -2.43
N ILE A 961 36.24 43.43 -3.61
CA ILE A 961 36.92 42.92 -4.84
C ILE A 961 38.40 42.55 -4.61
N LYS A 962 39.09 43.22 -3.67
CA LYS A 962 40.50 42.94 -3.33
C LYS A 962 40.67 41.93 -2.19
N ARG A 963 39.59 41.46 -1.56
CA ARG A 963 39.59 40.58 -0.37
C ARG A 963 39.09 39.15 -0.67
N ILE A 964 38.95 38.80 -1.96
CA ILE A 964 38.58 37.47 -2.46
C ILE A 964 39.63 36.99 -3.48
N ASP A 965 40.12 35.77 -3.29
CA ASP A 965 41.14 35.16 -4.16
C ASP A 965 40.57 34.59 -5.48
N HIS A 966 39.38 33.99 -5.44
CA HIS A 966 38.80 33.30 -6.59
C HIS A 966 38.39 34.28 -7.71
N THR A 967 38.95 34.07 -8.90
CA THR A 967 38.71 34.88 -10.11
C THR A 967 37.25 34.95 -10.53
N ILE A 968 36.51 33.83 -10.46
CA ILE A 968 35.07 33.80 -10.78
C ILE A 968 34.28 34.67 -9.81
N TRP A 969 34.44 34.48 -8.49
CA TRP A 969 33.77 35.29 -7.48
C TRP A 969 34.13 36.78 -7.58
N LYS A 970 35.38 37.10 -7.93
CA LYS A 970 35.82 38.47 -8.20
C LYS A 970 35.13 39.09 -9.42
N LYS A 971 34.99 38.34 -10.53
CA LYS A 971 34.20 38.75 -11.71
C LYS A 971 32.71 38.91 -11.36
N SER A 972 32.15 38.05 -10.52
CA SER A 972 30.77 38.18 -10.02
C SER A 972 30.57 39.43 -9.16
N LEU A 973 31.48 39.76 -8.24
CA LEU A 973 31.40 41.01 -7.46
C LEU A 973 31.46 42.27 -8.33
N VAL A 974 32.35 42.30 -9.33
CA VAL A 974 32.41 43.39 -10.33
C VAL A 974 31.08 43.50 -11.09
N THR A 975 30.50 42.36 -11.47
CA THR A 975 29.23 42.30 -12.21
C THR A 975 28.07 42.83 -11.36
N LEU A 976 27.97 42.39 -10.10
CA LEU A 976 26.96 42.87 -9.15
C LEU A 976 27.11 44.36 -8.87
N ALA A 977 28.34 44.84 -8.63
CA ALA A 977 28.59 46.28 -8.37
C ALA A 977 28.16 47.16 -9.55
N VAL A 978 28.35 46.70 -10.79
CA VAL A 978 27.90 47.39 -12.01
C VAL A 978 26.38 47.29 -12.19
N ILE A 979 25.76 46.15 -11.86
CA ILE A 979 24.29 45.99 -11.89
C ILE A 979 23.60 46.87 -10.83
N CYS A 980 24.22 47.10 -9.67
CA CYS A 980 23.71 48.03 -8.65
C CYS A 980 23.61 49.49 -9.11
N LEU A 981 24.20 49.84 -10.27
CA LEU A 981 24.01 51.16 -10.90
C LEU A 981 22.70 51.27 -11.69
N LEU A 982 22.06 50.15 -12.10
CA LEU A 982 20.76 50.19 -12.79
C LEU A 982 19.63 50.73 -11.90
N PRO A 983 19.44 50.31 -10.63
CA PRO A 983 18.48 50.95 -9.72
C PRO A 983 18.72 52.45 -9.53
N ILE A 984 19.99 52.89 -9.48
CA ILE A 984 20.35 54.31 -9.39
C ILE A 984 19.91 55.06 -10.65
N TYR A 985 20.19 54.49 -11.83
CA TYR A 985 19.72 55.04 -13.12
C TYR A 985 18.19 55.10 -13.18
N TYR A 986 17.48 54.04 -12.78
CA TYR A 986 16.01 54.00 -12.85
C TYR A 986 15.33 54.94 -11.85
N HIS A 987 15.81 55.06 -10.60
CA HIS A 987 15.27 56.04 -9.65
C HIS A 987 15.49 57.48 -10.10
N ILE A 988 16.55 57.77 -10.85
CA ILE A 988 16.74 59.07 -11.50
C ILE A 988 15.83 59.21 -12.73
N LEU A 989 15.74 58.19 -13.59
CA LEU A 989 14.91 58.22 -14.79
C LEU A 989 13.43 58.45 -14.45
N PHE A 990 12.86 57.71 -13.50
CA PHE A 990 11.44 57.81 -13.15
C PHE A 990 11.05 59.14 -12.50
N GLU A 991 11.94 59.83 -11.79
CA GLU A 991 11.66 61.17 -11.26
C GLU A 991 11.59 62.22 -12.40
N TYR A 992 12.32 62.01 -13.50
CA TYR A 992 12.39 62.93 -14.65
C TYR A 992 11.65 62.46 -15.92
N ILE A 993 11.01 61.29 -15.91
CA ILE A 993 10.38 60.69 -17.10
C ILE A 993 9.19 61.51 -17.64
N SER A 994 8.55 62.28 -16.77
CA SER A 994 7.47 63.23 -17.10
C SER A 994 7.90 64.37 -18.03
N TYR A 995 9.20 64.65 -18.12
CA TYR A 995 9.78 65.64 -19.04
C TYR A 995 10.17 65.04 -20.40
N ILE A 996 9.89 63.74 -20.64
CA ILE A 996 10.29 62.99 -21.84
C ILE A 996 9.03 62.55 -22.61
N ASN A 997 9.06 62.63 -23.94
CA ASN A 997 7.96 62.21 -24.80
C ASN A 997 7.65 60.69 -24.62
N PRO A 998 6.38 60.29 -24.39
CA PRO A 998 5.98 58.88 -24.26
C PRO A 998 6.51 57.93 -25.33
N LEU A 999 6.70 58.39 -26.57
CA LEU A 999 7.23 57.63 -27.72
C LEU A 999 8.67 57.09 -27.53
N PHE A 1000 9.33 57.36 -26.40
CA PHE A 1000 10.67 56.84 -26.08
C PHE A 1000 10.75 56.20 -24.68
N HIS A 1001 9.63 56.03 -23.97
CA HIS A 1001 9.63 55.53 -22.60
C HIS A 1001 10.09 54.06 -22.52
N ALA A 1002 9.62 53.21 -23.43
CA ALA A 1002 10.00 51.79 -23.49
C ALA A 1002 11.50 51.60 -23.82
N GLU A 1003 12.04 52.37 -24.77
CA GLU A 1003 13.44 52.34 -25.20
C GLU A 1003 14.38 52.77 -24.06
N LEU A 1004 14.05 53.85 -23.36
CA LEU A 1004 14.87 54.36 -22.25
C LEU A 1004 14.87 53.42 -21.04
N ILE A 1005 13.84 52.59 -20.87
CA ILE A 1005 13.83 51.54 -19.85
C ILE A 1005 14.62 50.30 -20.31
N ALA A 1006 14.46 49.86 -21.56
CA ALA A 1006 14.96 48.58 -22.05
C ALA A 1006 16.40 48.60 -22.61
N LEU A 1007 16.77 49.62 -23.40
CA LEU A 1007 18.07 49.68 -24.08
C LEU A 1007 19.28 49.78 -23.13
N PRO A 1008 19.22 50.46 -21.95
CA PRO A 1008 20.32 50.45 -20.99
C PRO A 1008 20.68 49.06 -20.48
N VAL A 1009 19.71 48.14 -20.33
CA VAL A 1009 19.94 46.73 -19.95
C VAL A 1009 20.76 46.01 -21.02
N MET A 1010 20.39 46.22 -22.29
CA MET A 1010 21.11 45.65 -23.44
C MET A 1010 22.56 46.17 -23.50
N PHE A 1011 22.75 47.48 -23.34
CA PHE A 1011 24.07 48.09 -23.30
C PHE A 1011 24.95 47.57 -22.14
N LEU A 1012 24.38 47.49 -20.93
CA LEU A 1012 25.06 46.97 -19.74
C LEU A 1012 25.48 45.49 -19.94
N SER A 1013 24.59 44.67 -20.49
CA SER A 1013 24.87 43.27 -20.84
C SER A 1013 26.00 43.12 -21.87
N ILE A 1014 26.04 43.98 -22.89
CA ILE A 1014 27.12 44.02 -23.89
C ILE A 1014 28.45 44.47 -23.25
N ALA A 1015 28.42 45.46 -22.36
CA ALA A 1015 29.61 45.95 -21.65
C ALA A 1015 30.20 44.89 -20.70
N ILE A 1016 29.35 44.22 -19.91
CA ILE A 1016 29.72 43.13 -18.99
C ILE A 1016 30.29 41.93 -19.76
N SER A 1017 29.66 41.56 -20.88
CA SER A 1017 30.14 40.51 -21.79
C SER A 1017 31.56 40.79 -22.29
N LYS A 1018 31.81 41.99 -22.82
CA LYS A 1018 33.10 42.35 -23.41
C LYS A 1018 34.20 42.63 -22.40
N LYS A 1019 33.89 43.18 -21.21
CA LYS A 1019 34.90 43.62 -20.21
C LYS A 1019 35.11 42.69 -19.02
N VAL A 1020 34.14 41.84 -18.68
CA VAL A 1020 34.18 41.01 -17.45
C VAL A 1020 34.15 39.52 -17.78
N TRP A 1021 33.26 39.08 -18.67
CA TRP A 1021 33.04 37.65 -18.98
C TRP A 1021 33.51 37.24 -20.39
N ASN A 1022 34.53 37.93 -20.90
CA ASN A 1022 35.22 37.67 -22.18
C ASN A 1022 35.56 36.18 -22.39
N ASP A 1023 36.03 35.49 -21.34
CA ASP A 1023 36.46 34.08 -21.39
C ASP A 1023 35.27 33.10 -21.53
N TYR A 1024 34.04 33.54 -21.21
CA TYR A 1024 32.83 32.71 -21.15
C TYR A 1024 31.84 33.04 -22.29
N ARG A 1025 32.39 33.43 -23.45
CA ARG A 1025 31.65 34.00 -24.59
C ARG A 1025 30.38 33.23 -24.96
N SER A 1026 30.42 31.90 -25.12
CA SER A 1026 29.24 31.08 -25.50
C SER A 1026 28.08 31.19 -24.50
N ALA A 1027 28.36 31.08 -23.19
CA ALA A 1027 27.33 31.22 -22.16
C ALA A 1027 26.75 32.64 -22.14
N MET A 1028 27.59 33.65 -22.39
CA MET A 1028 27.15 35.05 -22.46
C MET A 1028 26.34 35.36 -23.73
N THR A 1029 26.63 34.72 -24.87
CA THR A 1029 25.79 34.81 -26.09
C THR A 1029 24.39 34.23 -25.84
N ASN A 1030 24.28 33.13 -25.10
CA ASN A 1030 22.99 32.55 -24.70
C ASN A 1030 22.22 33.48 -23.75
N LEU A 1031 22.90 34.07 -22.75
CA LEU A 1031 22.27 35.05 -21.86
C LEU A 1031 21.81 36.31 -22.62
N GLN A 1032 22.62 36.82 -23.55
CA GLN A 1032 22.26 37.94 -24.43
C GLN A 1032 21.10 37.61 -25.35
N THR A 1033 20.97 36.35 -25.79
CA THR A 1033 19.83 35.87 -26.58
C THR A 1033 18.52 35.92 -25.78
N VAL A 1034 18.55 35.51 -24.50
CA VAL A 1034 17.38 35.60 -23.61
C VAL A 1034 17.01 37.05 -23.31
N ILE A 1035 18.00 37.91 -23.04
CA ILE A 1035 17.79 39.34 -22.80
C ILE A 1035 17.22 40.04 -24.05
N LEU A 1036 17.76 39.74 -25.24
CA LEU A 1036 17.25 40.26 -26.51
C LEU A 1036 15.79 39.85 -26.71
N ALA A 1037 15.48 38.55 -26.60
CA ALA A 1037 14.12 38.06 -26.79
C ALA A 1037 13.13 38.68 -25.77
N GLY A 1038 13.53 38.87 -24.51
CA GLY A 1038 12.72 39.55 -23.50
C GLY A 1038 12.44 41.01 -23.85
N ILE A 1039 13.45 41.76 -24.29
CA ILE A 1039 13.30 43.15 -24.76
C ILE A 1039 12.40 43.20 -26.00
N THR A 1040 12.58 42.29 -26.96
CA THR A 1040 11.74 42.21 -28.16
C THR A 1040 10.27 41.93 -27.83
N VAL A 1041 9.99 41.04 -26.88
CA VAL A 1041 8.60 40.76 -26.43
C VAL A 1041 8.00 41.95 -25.70
N TYR A 1042 8.78 42.65 -24.87
CA TYR A 1042 8.33 43.88 -24.18
C TYR A 1042 7.94 44.98 -25.19
N LEU A 1043 8.78 45.24 -26.19
CA LEU A 1043 8.47 46.21 -27.24
C LEU A 1043 7.25 45.79 -28.08
N VAL A 1044 7.17 44.52 -28.50
CA VAL A 1044 6.00 44.00 -29.26
C VAL A 1044 4.70 44.10 -28.48
N TYR A 1045 4.74 43.92 -27.15
CA TYR A 1045 3.58 44.16 -26.30
C TYR A 1045 3.16 45.63 -26.28
N ASP A 1046 4.13 46.55 -26.17
CA ASP A 1046 3.91 48.00 -26.14
C ASP A 1046 3.22 48.50 -27.43
N ALA A 1047 3.72 48.11 -28.60
CA ALA A 1047 3.11 48.47 -29.90
C ALA A 1047 1.72 47.84 -30.13
N ILE A 1048 1.41 46.70 -29.50
CA ILE A 1048 0.05 46.12 -29.54
C ILE A 1048 -0.91 46.93 -28.65
N GLN A 1049 -0.43 47.47 -27.53
CA GLN A 1049 -1.22 48.31 -26.63
C GLN A 1049 -1.44 49.73 -27.18
N SER A 1050 -0.40 50.34 -27.76
CA SER A 1050 -0.47 51.70 -28.30
C SER A 1050 -1.33 51.79 -29.57
N GLN A 1051 -1.41 50.70 -30.33
CA GLN A 1051 -2.09 50.58 -31.63
C GLN A 1051 -1.61 51.58 -32.69
N THR A 1052 -0.44 52.23 -32.50
CA THR A 1052 0.04 53.23 -33.46
C THR A 1052 0.88 52.61 -34.59
N ILE A 1053 0.81 53.24 -35.77
CA ILE A 1053 1.68 52.90 -36.91
C ILE A 1053 3.15 53.24 -36.60
N TRP A 1054 3.41 54.21 -35.71
CA TRP A 1054 4.78 54.61 -35.37
C TRP A 1054 5.51 53.53 -34.58
N ASP A 1055 4.86 52.88 -33.61
CA ASP A 1055 5.50 51.84 -32.80
C ASP A 1055 5.69 50.55 -33.62
N ALA A 1056 4.76 50.26 -34.52
CA ALA A 1056 4.93 49.23 -35.54
C ALA A 1056 6.12 49.50 -36.48
N LEU A 1057 6.43 50.78 -36.78
CA LEU A 1057 7.61 51.19 -37.55
C LEU A 1057 8.91 51.19 -36.72
N ILE A 1058 8.86 51.54 -35.43
CA ILE A 1058 10.00 51.45 -34.51
C ILE A 1058 10.41 49.97 -34.35
N ILE A 1059 9.45 49.07 -34.16
CA ILE A 1059 9.73 47.61 -34.11
C ILE A 1059 10.12 47.07 -35.49
N GLY A 1060 9.52 47.57 -36.57
CA GLY A 1060 9.93 47.23 -37.93
C GLY A 1060 11.40 47.57 -38.18
N THR A 1061 11.83 48.78 -37.83
CA THR A 1061 13.23 49.22 -38.00
C THR A 1061 14.18 48.51 -37.02
N LEU A 1062 13.82 48.32 -35.74
CA LEU A 1062 14.64 47.58 -34.78
C LEU A 1062 14.79 46.09 -35.13
N SER A 1063 13.74 45.43 -35.65
CA SER A 1063 13.82 44.04 -36.10
C SER A 1063 14.65 43.89 -37.38
N ILE A 1064 14.59 44.86 -38.31
CA ILE A 1064 15.49 44.93 -39.47
C ILE A 1064 16.95 45.15 -39.02
N VAL A 1065 17.21 46.06 -38.07
CA VAL A 1065 18.55 46.29 -37.50
C VAL A 1065 19.07 45.02 -36.80
N SER A 1066 18.23 44.31 -36.05
CA SER A 1066 18.58 43.02 -35.44
C SER A 1066 18.93 41.97 -36.50
N LEU A 1067 18.11 41.83 -37.55
CA LEU A 1067 18.33 40.87 -38.62
C LEU A 1067 19.64 41.16 -39.38
N LEU A 1068 19.88 42.43 -39.72
CA LEU A 1068 21.13 42.89 -40.35
C LEU A 1068 22.36 42.67 -39.44
N ALA A 1069 22.25 42.91 -38.14
CA ALA A 1069 23.31 42.63 -37.18
C ALA A 1069 23.57 41.12 -37.04
N GLY A 1070 22.52 40.29 -36.99
CA GLY A 1070 22.60 38.83 -36.94
C GLY A 1070 23.33 38.26 -38.17
N MET A 1071 23.02 38.77 -39.38
CA MET A 1071 23.76 38.41 -40.59
C MET A 1071 25.21 38.89 -40.56
N LYS A 1072 25.46 40.16 -40.20
CA LYS A 1072 26.81 40.76 -40.24
C LYS A 1072 27.79 40.17 -39.21
N PHE A 1073 27.29 39.70 -38.07
CA PHE A 1073 28.10 39.13 -36.99
C PHE A 1073 27.92 37.61 -36.82
N HIS A 1074 27.20 36.94 -37.73
CA HIS A 1074 26.90 35.50 -37.72
C HIS A 1074 26.27 34.98 -36.41
N ILE A 1075 25.47 35.80 -35.72
CA ILE A 1075 24.81 35.43 -34.46
C ILE A 1075 23.37 34.98 -34.76
N LYS A 1076 23.07 33.69 -34.53
CA LYS A 1076 21.77 33.08 -34.87
C LYS A 1076 20.58 33.79 -34.23
N SER A 1077 20.70 34.21 -32.97
CA SER A 1077 19.59 34.79 -32.22
C SER A 1077 19.08 36.12 -32.79
N TYR A 1078 19.99 37.06 -33.07
CA TYR A 1078 19.64 38.35 -33.66
C TYR A 1078 18.96 38.20 -35.03
N LEU A 1079 19.35 37.18 -35.81
CA LEU A 1079 18.70 36.80 -37.07
C LEU A 1079 17.28 36.24 -36.84
N PHE A 1080 17.14 35.17 -36.07
CA PHE A 1080 15.86 34.46 -35.91
C PHE A 1080 14.82 35.29 -35.16
N THR A 1081 15.22 36.04 -34.13
CA THR A 1081 14.32 36.94 -33.40
C THR A 1081 13.78 38.04 -34.32
N GLY A 1082 14.63 38.70 -35.11
CA GLY A 1082 14.21 39.73 -36.07
C GLY A 1082 13.28 39.19 -37.16
N LEU A 1083 13.61 38.02 -37.73
CA LEU A 1083 12.78 37.35 -38.74
C LEU A 1083 11.40 36.94 -38.18
N ALA A 1084 11.35 36.38 -36.96
CA ALA A 1084 10.10 35.95 -36.34
C ALA A 1084 9.15 37.13 -36.06
N THR A 1085 9.66 38.25 -35.53
CA THR A 1085 8.85 39.46 -35.34
C THR A 1085 8.31 40.03 -36.64
N LEU A 1086 9.10 39.98 -37.73
CA LEU A 1086 8.71 40.53 -39.01
C LEU A 1086 7.60 39.67 -39.68
N ILE A 1087 7.69 38.34 -39.58
CA ILE A 1087 6.63 37.43 -40.06
C ILE A 1087 5.34 37.59 -39.23
N PHE A 1088 5.45 37.69 -37.90
CA PHE A 1088 4.30 37.89 -37.02
C PHE A 1088 3.54 39.18 -37.35
N ASN A 1089 4.25 40.29 -37.55
CA ASN A 1089 3.67 41.58 -37.92
C ASN A 1089 2.87 41.49 -39.24
N VAL A 1090 3.32 40.69 -40.22
CA VAL A 1090 2.61 40.50 -41.50
C VAL A 1090 1.36 39.61 -41.33
N ILE A 1091 1.46 38.45 -40.69
CA ILE A 1091 0.33 37.48 -40.59
C ILE A 1091 -0.85 38.07 -39.81
N TYR A 1092 -0.59 38.90 -38.80
CA TYR A 1092 -1.64 39.54 -38.00
C TYR A 1092 -2.59 40.40 -38.85
N GLN A 1093 -2.12 40.91 -40.00
CA GLN A 1093 -2.85 41.87 -40.84
C GLN A 1093 -3.77 41.22 -41.91
N THR A 1094 -3.78 39.88 -42.11
CA THR A 1094 -4.40 39.23 -43.30
C THR A 1094 -5.52 38.21 -43.04
N LYS A 1095 -6.17 38.26 -41.87
CA LYS A 1095 -7.12 37.24 -41.34
C LYS A 1095 -8.46 36.90 -42.09
N PRO A 1096 -9.18 37.77 -42.84
CA PRO A 1096 -10.66 37.61 -43.06
C PRO A 1096 -11.34 36.63 -44.10
N TYR A 1097 -10.80 35.49 -44.59
CA TYR A 1097 -11.15 35.06 -45.99
C TYR A 1097 -11.61 33.59 -46.42
N TRP A 1098 -12.27 32.69 -45.64
CA TRP A 1098 -12.57 31.28 -46.14
C TRP A 1098 -13.98 30.65 -45.88
N GLY A 1099 -14.44 29.71 -46.76
CA GLY A 1099 -15.39 28.59 -46.43
C GLY A 1099 -16.47 28.18 -47.49
N ASN A 1100 -16.72 26.85 -47.75
CA ASN A 1100 -17.86 26.35 -48.58
C ASN A 1100 -18.14 24.79 -48.63
N LEU A 1101 -19.25 24.39 -49.30
CA LEU A 1101 -19.68 23.07 -49.90
C LEU A 1101 -20.25 21.87 -49.03
N PRO A 1102 -21.04 20.91 -49.64
CA PRO A 1102 -21.86 19.89 -48.93
C PRO A 1102 -21.61 18.38 -49.26
N TRP A 1103 -22.38 17.43 -48.67
CA TRP A 1103 -21.90 16.09 -48.24
C TRP A 1103 -22.11 14.81 -49.10
N TRP A 1104 -23.33 14.35 -49.47
CA TRP A 1104 -23.55 12.90 -49.76
C TRP A 1104 -22.73 12.30 -50.91
N VAL A 1105 -22.35 13.13 -51.89
CA VAL A 1105 -21.46 12.76 -53.01
C VAL A 1105 -20.13 12.18 -52.50
N TYR A 1106 -19.62 12.65 -51.35
CA TYR A 1106 -18.39 12.16 -50.75
C TYR A 1106 -18.45 10.66 -50.40
N LEU A 1107 -19.61 10.10 -50.04
CA LEU A 1107 -19.73 8.68 -49.68
C LEU A 1107 -19.63 7.75 -50.90
N LEU A 1108 -20.33 8.10 -51.99
CA LEU A 1108 -20.30 7.32 -53.24
C LEU A 1108 -18.93 7.43 -53.90
N VAL A 1109 -18.35 8.64 -53.94
CA VAL A 1109 -16.98 8.86 -54.43
C VAL A 1109 -15.96 8.12 -53.55
N ALA A 1110 -16.07 8.15 -52.22
CA ALA A 1110 -15.17 7.40 -51.34
C ALA A 1110 -15.27 5.88 -51.53
N GLY A 1111 -16.48 5.31 -51.65
CA GLY A 1111 -16.68 3.88 -51.87
C GLY A 1111 -16.02 3.39 -53.16
N ILE A 1112 -16.25 4.09 -54.28
CA ILE A 1112 -15.59 3.80 -55.57
C ILE A 1112 -14.06 3.99 -55.44
N THR A 1113 -13.62 5.12 -54.86
CA THR A 1113 -12.18 5.42 -54.69
C THR A 1113 -11.48 4.33 -53.88
N PHE A 1114 -12.06 3.82 -52.79
CA PHE A 1114 -11.45 2.76 -51.98
C PHE A 1114 -11.35 1.43 -52.74
N ILE A 1115 -12.38 1.03 -53.48
CA ILE A 1115 -12.33 -0.19 -54.31
C ILE A 1115 -11.25 -0.04 -55.41
N SER A 1116 -11.20 1.11 -56.10
CA SER A 1116 -10.18 1.38 -57.11
C SER A 1116 -8.75 1.42 -56.53
N VAL A 1117 -8.55 2.07 -55.37
CA VAL A 1117 -7.23 2.18 -54.72
C VAL A 1117 -6.77 0.85 -54.13
N ALA A 1118 -7.67 -0.01 -53.66
CA ALA A 1118 -7.34 -1.37 -53.22
C ALA A 1118 -6.85 -2.22 -54.40
N SER A 1119 -7.66 -2.34 -55.45
CA SER A 1119 -7.32 -3.11 -56.65
C SER A 1119 -6.06 -2.58 -57.35
N TYR A 1120 -5.89 -1.26 -57.42
CA TYR A 1120 -4.67 -0.65 -57.99
C TYR A 1120 -3.43 -0.91 -57.11
N ASN A 1121 -3.55 -0.95 -55.77
CA ASN A 1121 -2.42 -1.34 -54.91
C ASN A 1121 -2.03 -2.80 -55.07
N GLU A 1122 -3.01 -3.71 -55.15
CA GLU A 1122 -2.76 -5.15 -55.28
C GLU A 1122 -2.15 -5.47 -56.66
N TRP A 1123 -2.64 -4.82 -57.72
CA TRP A 1123 -2.02 -4.85 -59.05
C TRP A 1123 -0.59 -4.26 -59.03
N LYS A 1124 -0.39 -3.09 -58.42
CA LYS A 1124 0.92 -2.41 -58.38
C LYS A 1124 1.95 -3.11 -57.49
N LYS A 1125 1.55 -3.98 -56.54
CA LYS A 1125 2.45 -4.85 -55.77
C LYS A 1125 3.30 -5.76 -56.69
N GLN A 1126 2.90 -5.95 -57.95
CA GLN A 1126 3.63 -6.76 -58.93
C GLN A 1126 4.82 -6.06 -59.64
N ARG A 1127 5.06 -4.74 -59.48
CA ARG A 1127 6.25 -4.03 -60.04
C ARG A 1127 6.82 -2.95 -59.09
N LYS A 1128 8.15 -2.83 -58.99
CA LYS A 1128 8.89 -2.01 -57.98
C LYS A 1128 9.55 -0.73 -58.54
N ALA A 1129 9.54 0.38 -57.79
CA ALA A 1129 10.54 1.49 -57.78
C ALA A 1129 10.23 2.56 -56.69
N GLU A 1130 11.23 3.34 -56.26
CA GLU A 1130 11.13 4.50 -55.33
C GLU A 1130 11.84 5.76 -55.90
N GLY A 1131 11.65 6.96 -55.29
CA GLY A 1131 11.96 8.26 -55.92
C GLY A 1131 12.85 9.25 -55.15
N GLN A 1132 13.36 10.28 -55.85
CA GLN A 1132 14.51 11.11 -55.47
C GLN A 1132 14.30 12.23 -54.42
N PHE A 1133 13.07 12.68 -54.14
CA PHE A 1133 12.82 13.99 -53.49
C PHE A 1133 13.45 14.14 -52.09
N VAL A 1134 13.56 13.04 -51.33
CA VAL A 1134 14.07 13.00 -49.95
C VAL A 1134 15.54 13.44 -49.83
N LYS A 1135 16.33 13.43 -50.92
CA LYS A 1135 17.77 13.71 -50.87
C LYS A 1135 18.08 15.20 -50.62
N LYS A 1136 17.46 16.12 -51.36
CA LYS A 1136 17.75 17.58 -51.31
C LYS A 1136 17.46 18.22 -49.95
N MET A 1137 16.44 17.76 -49.23
CA MET A 1137 16.07 18.29 -47.90
C MET A 1137 17.17 18.13 -46.85
N LYS A 1138 18.14 17.22 -47.04
CA LYS A 1138 19.21 16.97 -46.06
C LYS A 1138 20.41 17.91 -46.20
N GLU A 1139 20.59 18.55 -47.35
CA GLU A 1139 21.77 19.38 -47.64
C GLU A 1139 21.64 20.79 -47.02
N ILE A 1140 20.46 21.42 -47.12
CA ILE A 1140 20.16 22.75 -46.56
C ILE A 1140 20.30 22.77 -45.02
N VAL A 1141 19.94 21.67 -44.36
CA VAL A 1141 19.99 21.51 -42.89
C VAL A 1141 21.42 21.36 -42.35
N ALA A 1142 22.41 21.12 -43.22
CA ALA A 1142 23.82 21.05 -42.81
C ALA A 1142 24.42 22.45 -42.60
N GLN A 1143 24.29 23.35 -43.59
CA GLN A 1143 24.94 24.67 -43.58
C GLN A 1143 24.49 25.58 -42.43
N LEU A 1144 23.22 25.49 -42.01
CA LEU A 1144 22.66 26.29 -40.91
C LEU A 1144 23.22 25.93 -39.51
N LYS A 1145 24.04 24.88 -39.39
CA LYS A 1145 24.64 24.46 -38.11
C LYS A 1145 25.95 25.16 -37.77
N GLU A 1146 26.60 25.81 -38.75
CA GLU A 1146 27.99 26.29 -38.63
C GLU A 1146 28.14 27.73 -38.08
N TRP A 1147 27.05 28.47 -37.90
CA TRP A 1147 27.07 29.82 -37.29
C TRP A 1147 27.11 29.73 -35.75
N ASP A 1148 27.22 30.86 -35.03
CA ASP A 1148 27.13 30.94 -33.56
C ASP A 1148 25.67 31.07 -33.08
#